data_AF-A0ABD4Z9Q0-F1
#
_entry.id   AF-A0ABD4Z9Q0-F1
#
_cell.length_a   1.000
_cell.length_b   1.000
_cell.length_c   1.000
_cell.angle_alpha   90.00
_cell.angle_beta   90.00
_cell.angle_gamma   90.00
#
_symmetry.space_group_name_H-M   'P 1'
#
loop_
_entity.id
_entity.type
_entity.pdbx_description
1 polymer ?
#
loop_
_entity_poly.entity_id
_entity_poly.type
_entity_poly.pdbx_seq_one_letter_code
_entity_poly.pdbx_strand_id
1 'polypeptide(L)'
;MANSLEINSKHSRTFKNRDTDKAKTNIPVRFMIDDNVIKTLQVDFDGKDYTIYDSNLPENPIRKGKDFLGWFWRIKSSGNEYKAIFPFKLSLIPETLHSELSNGVTFYAKFGKNIPGNQLQKQGYRLIFHDEFNENNLDTKYWVNKYLSSWSTTSQNASNYLVNNGHLQLQINQNSQPWCPEFDGQTIVSGISTGNRNSLHNWTGKNIVRNPDKTELTHINQYGYYEMRMKGQPGSARHSAWWLLGFEDTPEQSAEIDIMEVQGRDNHKVPPNLHSWRDKIAFPHFTGLRSYYDKNKSFNDEYHVYGFDWQKGTGTRSGYPDRIVFYVDGNEYAKVSVNIDYPMIQLLSLYEKRSGGWTGSWQWEPYPNTMDIDYVRVYKKLPKNQHNLSSDQLHIVSIIAENPIVGNKDINTKSYDINGDGIKDYYEKNILGTKSYVRVNWSDGIETQEPVTWDPITEDDISKLRSGKTVMKRGIVNIVSLQKHSSHVTHMVITPEFSANNMKRYSSNGLVPVEPHAIDNLFNGEITNRYKTGVFDFKPSHLKQEKISINYKFDKCRSISGIEFYANYGNDQAIKKFKLSTSKDGINWENIKDGQKDMIFTIPWKTSQVHIERQYIKIPAAILKNSFKYYRIIPVDIGNTWHHMAMSEIHFVSK
;
A
#
# COMPACT_ATOMS: atom_id res chain seq x y z
N MET A 1 -50.84 60.64 18.30
CA MET A 1 -51.64 60.18 17.15
C MET A 1 -51.43 58.67 17.06
N ALA A 2 -52.15 57.83 17.81
CA ALA A 2 -53.57 57.48 17.61
C ALA A 2 -53.87 57.11 16.16
N ASN A 3 -53.81 55.81 15.82
CA ASN A 3 -55.04 55.09 15.49
C ASN A 3 -54.83 53.57 15.45
N SER A 4 -55.69 52.93 16.23
CA SER A 4 -56.03 51.52 16.35
C SER A 4 -56.74 50.97 15.11
N LEU A 5 -56.63 49.65 14.91
CA LEU A 5 -57.74 48.80 14.43
C LEU A 5 -57.57 47.37 14.98
N GLU A 6 -58.33 47.13 16.06
CA GLU A 6 -58.95 45.88 16.52
C GLU A 6 -59.70 45.13 15.38
N ILE A 7 -60.09 43.84 15.36
CA ILE A 7 -60.16 42.67 16.25
C ILE A 7 -60.45 41.48 15.30
N ASN A 8 -59.91 40.28 15.56
CA ASN A 8 -60.73 39.06 15.62
C ASN A 8 -59.95 37.87 16.18
N SER A 9 -60.11 37.66 17.48
CA SER A 9 -59.79 36.43 18.19
C SER A 9 -60.98 35.48 18.09
N LYS A 10 -60.77 34.29 17.51
CA LYS A 10 -61.59 33.10 17.81
C LYS A 10 -60.85 31.81 17.42
N HIS A 11 -60.59 31.01 18.45
CA HIS A 11 -60.29 29.58 18.47
C HIS A 11 -58.96 29.09 17.85
N SER A 12 -57.91 29.07 18.66
CA SER A 12 -57.03 27.90 18.67
C SER A 12 -57.14 27.22 20.05
N ARG A 13 -57.61 25.97 20.03
CA ARG A 13 -57.59 25.09 21.19
C ARG A 13 -56.14 24.92 21.60
N THR A 14 -55.81 25.34 22.81
CA THR A 14 -54.63 24.87 23.52
C THR A 14 -54.72 23.35 23.63
N PHE A 15 -54.00 22.63 22.76
CA PHE A 15 -53.58 21.28 23.07
C PHE A 15 -52.58 21.41 24.22
N LYS A 16 -53.10 21.39 25.45
CA LYS A 16 -52.32 20.96 26.60
C LYS A 16 -51.78 19.58 26.23
N ASN A 17 -50.47 19.47 26.04
CA ASN A 17 -49.78 18.19 26.12
C ASN A 17 -50.09 17.63 27.50
N ARG A 18 -51.10 16.76 27.58
CA ARG A 18 -51.18 15.75 28.62
C ARG A 18 -50.13 14.72 28.21
N ASP A 19 -48.87 14.97 28.59
CA ASP A 19 -47.99 13.85 28.87
C ASP A 19 -48.65 13.15 30.06
N THR A 20 -49.37 12.07 29.77
CA THR A 20 -49.81 11.16 30.81
C THR A 20 -48.54 10.57 31.39
N ASP A 21 -48.29 10.82 32.68
CA ASP A 21 -47.43 10.00 33.52
C ASP A 21 -47.90 8.55 33.33
N LYS A 22 -47.30 7.84 32.37
CA LYS A 22 -47.46 6.39 32.28
C LYS A 22 -46.90 5.86 33.59
N ALA A 23 -47.72 5.13 34.34
CA ALA A 23 -47.28 4.48 35.57
C ALA A 23 -46.01 3.69 35.26
N LYS A 24 -44.90 4.04 35.92
CA LYS A 24 -43.65 3.30 35.82
C LYS A 24 -43.94 1.84 36.13
N THR A 25 -43.61 0.97 35.19
CA THR A 25 -43.76 -0.47 35.36
C THR A 25 -42.42 -1.04 35.76
N ASN A 26 -42.36 -1.79 36.86
CA ASN A 26 -41.15 -2.49 37.26
C ASN A 26 -40.97 -3.72 36.38
N ILE A 27 -39.87 -3.75 35.63
CA ILE A 27 -39.53 -4.90 34.78
C ILE A 27 -38.35 -5.68 35.38
N PRO A 28 -38.37 -7.02 35.31
CA PRO A 28 -37.31 -7.83 35.89
C PRO A 28 -36.10 -7.92 34.96
N VAL A 29 -34.92 -7.58 35.48
CA VAL A 29 -33.62 -7.85 34.85
C VAL A 29 -32.95 -8.99 35.59
N ARG A 30 -32.53 -10.04 34.87
CA ARG A 30 -31.93 -11.24 35.46
C ARG A 30 -30.48 -11.41 34.99
N PHE A 31 -29.62 -11.86 35.89
CA PHE A 31 -28.25 -12.29 35.59
C PHE A 31 -28.13 -13.79 35.85
N MET A 32 -27.60 -14.52 34.88
CA MET A 32 -27.56 -15.99 34.90
C MET A 32 -26.16 -16.55 34.67
N ILE A 33 -25.85 -17.63 35.38
CA ILE A 33 -24.64 -18.45 35.21
C ILE A 33 -25.08 -19.91 35.10
N ASP A 34 -24.67 -20.60 34.02
CA ASP A 34 -25.02 -22.02 33.79
C ASP A 34 -26.52 -22.29 34.05
N ASP A 35 -27.39 -21.44 33.47
CA ASP A 35 -28.85 -21.45 33.59
C ASP A 35 -29.43 -21.19 34.99
N ASN A 36 -28.62 -20.79 35.97
CA ASN A 36 -29.07 -20.39 37.30
C ASN A 36 -29.13 -18.87 37.43
N VAL A 37 -30.26 -18.34 37.92
CA VAL A 37 -30.40 -16.91 38.22
C VAL A 37 -29.63 -16.59 39.50
N ILE A 38 -28.60 -15.75 39.38
CA ILE A 38 -27.77 -15.32 40.51
C ILE A 38 -28.15 -13.95 41.08
N LYS A 39 -28.80 -13.12 40.26
CA LYS A 39 -29.28 -11.79 40.67
C LYS A 39 -30.51 -11.43 39.84
N THR A 40 -31.52 -10.89 40.50
CA THR A 40 -32.66 -10.25 39.86
C THR A 40 -32.75 -8.81 40.35
N LEU A 41 -32.89 -7.88 39.42
CA LEU A 41 -33.13 -6.47 39.68
C LEU A 41 -34.52 -6.11 39.16
N GLN A 42 -35.19 -5.17 39.84
CA GLN A 42 -36.36 -4.49 39.29
C GLN A 42 -35.90 -3.12 38.80
N VAL A 43 -36.23 -2.80 37.55
CA VAL A 43 -35.88 -1.52 36.95
C VAL A 43 -37.16 -0.81 36.54
N ASP A 44 -37.24 0.48 36.87
CA ASP A 44 -38.32 1.35 36.45
C ASP A 44 -38.31 1.48 34.92
N PHE A 45 -39.40 1.09 34.27
CA PHE A 45 -39.66 1.33 32.85
C PHE A 45 -40.84 2.31 32.73
N ASP A 46 -40.60 3.47 32.12
CA ASP A 46 -41.62 4.50 31.90
C ASP A 46 -42.45 4.28 30.62
N GLY A 47 -42.25 3.13 29.96
CA GLY A 47 -42.86 2.81 28.68
C GLY A 47 -42.09 3.32 27.47
N LYS A 48 -40.93 3.97 27.66
CA LYS A 48 -40.03 4.42 26.59
C LYS A 48 -38.60 3.95 26.81
N ASP A 49 -38.07 4.02 28.02
CA ASP A 49 -36.67 3.67 28.30
C ASP A 49 -36.43 3.12 29.71
N TYR A 50 -35.32 2.40 29.87
CA TYR A 50 -34.73 2.03 31.15
C TYR A 50 -33.21 1.96 31.04
N THR A 51 -32.51 2.12 32.17
CA THR A 51 -31.04 2.04 32.22
C THR A 51 -30.58 1.07 33.32
N ILE A 52 -29.58 0.26 33.00
CA ILE A 52 -28.91 -0.65 33.93
C ILE A 52 -27.45 -0.22 34.02
N TYR A 53 -27.01 0.24 35.18
CA TYR A 53 -25.67 0.78 35.38
C TYR A 53 -24.68 -0.30 35.82
N ASP A 54 -23.39 -0.05 35.66
CA ASP A 54 -22.32 -0.95 36.13
C ASP A 54 -22.43 -1.28 37.62
N SER A 55 -22.86 -0.31 38.44
CA SER A 55 -23.11 -0.48 39.87
C SER A 55 -24.22 -1.50 40.18
N ASN A 56 -25.03 -1.87 39.19
CA ASN A 56 -26.06 -2.88 39.32
C ASN A 56 -25.56 -4.29 38.97
N LEU A 57 -24.38 -4.45 38.39
CA LEU A 57 -23.84 -5.76 38.03
C LEU A 57 -23.56 -6.60 39.28
N PRO A 58 -23.72 -7.93 39.22
CA PRO A 58 -23.12 -8.81 40.22
C PRO A 58 -21.58 -8.77 40.10
N GLU A 59 -20.88 -9.26 41.11
CA GLU A 59 -19.44 -9.50 40.99
C GLU A 59 -19.14 -10.41 39.80
N ASN A 60 -17.99 -10.18 39.15
CA ASN A 60 -17.58 -10.97 38.00
C ASN A 60 -17.50 -12.45 38.39
N PRO A 61 -18.23 -13.33 37.70
CA PRO A 61 -18.29 -14.71 38.10
C PRO A 61 -16.98 -15.43 37.81
N ILE A 62 -16.60 -16.34 38.71
CA ILE A 62 -15.35 -17.10 38.60
C ILE A 62 -15.67 -18.51 38.13
N ARG A 63 -14.98 -18.97 37.09
CA ARG A 63 -15.03 -20.35 36.61
C ARG A 63 -13.62 -20.89 36.46
N LYS A 64 -13.31 -21.99 37.16
CA LYS A 64 -11.95 -22.55 37.20
C LYS A 64 -11.43 -22.83 35.77
N GLY A 65 -10.29 -22.21 35.45
CA GLY A 65 -9.60 -22.38 34.16
C GLY A 65 -10.27 -21.69 32.96
N LYS A 66 -11.18 -20.74 33.21
CA LYS A 66 -11.87 -19.96 32.18
C LYS A 66 -11.87 -18.48 32.54
N ASP A 67 -11.80 -17.63 31.52
CA ASP A 67 -11.90 -16.19 31.65
C ASP A 67 -13.36 -15.77 31.50
N PHE A 68 -13.80 -14.80 32.30
CA PHE A 68 -15.09 -14.15 32.12
C PHE A 68 -15.01 -13.19 30.93
N LEU A 69 -15.76 -13.46 29.86
CA LEU A 69 -15.74 -12.67 28.62
C LEU A 69 -16.73 -11.50 28.64
N GLY A 70 -17.63 -11.49 29.64
CA GLY A 70 -18.65 -10.47 29.83
C GLY A 70 -20.06 -11.05 29.92
N TRP A 71 -21.01 -10.14 30.07
CA TRP A 71 -22.43 -10.43 30.06
C TRP A 71 -22.97 -10.34 28.63
N PHE A 72 -23.84 -11.26 28.25
CA PHE A 72 -24.47 -11.32 26.93
C PHE A 72 -25.98 -11.41 27.08
N TRP A 73 -26.73 -10.89 26.12
CA TRP A 73 -28.19 -10.98 26.08
C TRP A 73 -28.63 -11.51 24.71
N ARG A 74 -29.88 -11.99 24.62
CA ARG A 74 -30.38 -12.66 23.42
C ARG A 74 -31.71 -12.10 22.97
N ILE A 75 -31.90 -12.03 21.67
CA ILE A 75 -33.21 -11.80 21.04
C ILE A 75 -33.89 -13.16 20.88
N LYS A 76 -35.07 -13.31 21.46
CA LYS A 76 -35.74 -14.62 21.56
C LYS A 76 -36.24 -15.09 20.20
N SER A 77 -36.73 -14.17 19.37
CA SER A 77 -37.30 -14.50 18.05
C SER A 77 -36.25 -15.00 17.05
N SER A 78 -35.04 -14.42 17.06
CA SER A 78 -33.97 -14.76 16.13
C SER A 78 -32.92 -15.71 16.71
N GLY A 79 -32.85 -15.82 18.04
CA GLY A 79 -31.77 -16.53 18.73
C GLY A 79 -30.42 -15.79 18.70
N ASN A 80 -30.36 -14.58 18.14
CA ASN A 80 -29.12 -13.80 18.11
C ASN A 80 -28.66 -13.47 19.52
N GLU A 81 -27.36 -13.56 19.73
CA GLU A 81 -26.68 -13.24 20.99
C GLU A 81 -25.82 -11.99 20.81
N TYR A 82 -25.89 -11.08 21.78
CA TYR A 82 -25.21 -9.79 21.75
C TYR A 82 -24.45 -9.56 23.05
N LYS A 83 -23.25 -8.99 22.96
CA LYS A 83 -22.50 -8.56 24.15
C LYS A 83 -23.22 -7.38 24.82
N ALA A 84 -23.38 -7.42 26.13
CA ALA A 84 -23.94 -6.31 26.88
C ALA A 84 -22.90 -5.22 27.06
N ILE A 85 -23.26 -4.00 26.68
CA ILE A 85 -22.47 -2.78 26.95
C ILE A 85 -23.19 -2.02 28.06
N PHE A 86 -22.46 -1.70 29.13
CA PHE A 86 -22.99 -0.97 30.27
C PHE A 86 -22.47 0.48 30.29
N PRO A 87 -23.28 1.47 30.71
CA PRO A 87 -24.68 1.33 31.12
C PRO A 87 -25.58 0.89 29.96
N PHE A 88 -26.37 -0.16 30.19
CA PHE A 88 -27.25 -0.74 29.18
C PHE A 88 -28.53 0.09 29.14
N LYS A 89 -28.83 0.68 27.98
CA LYS A 89 -29.99 1.56 27.77
C LYS A 89 -30.85 1.03 26.65
N LEU A 90 -32.16 0.88 26.89
CA LEU A 90 -33.09 0.42 25.86
C LEU A 90 -33.13 1.40 24.68
N SER A 91 -33.04 2.71 24.94
CA SER A 91 -33.00 3.76 23.92
C SER A 91 -31.83 3.69 22.95
N LEU A 92 -30.75 2.95 23.27
CA LEU A 92 -29.62 2.74 22.36
C LEU A 92 -29.79 1.51 21.45
N ILE A 93 -30.86 0.74 21.65
CA ILE A 93 -31.20 -0.45 20.88
C ILE A 93 -32.23 -0.06 19.81
N PRO A 94 -32.22 -0.67 18.60
CA PRO A 94 -33.21 -0.41 17.58
C PRO A 94 -34.63 -0.62 18.09
N GLU A 95 -35.54 0.31 17.76
CA GLU A 95 -36.96 0.24 18.13
C GLU A 95 -37.62 -1.08 17.71
N THR A 96 -37.16 -1.66 16.59
CA THR A 96 -37.61 -2.96 16.10
C THR A 96 -37.38 -4.13 17.08
N LEU A 97 -36.45 -3.97 18.03
CA LEU A 97 -36.14 -4.97 19.05
C LEU A 97 -36.76 -4.63 20.42
N HIS A 98 -37.36 -3.44 20.59
CA HIS A 98 -37.85 -2.99 21.89
C HIS A 98 -38.93 -3.88 22.47
N SER A 99 -39.86 -4.38 21.63
CA SER A 99 -40.94 -5.26 22.09
C SER A 99 -40.45 -6.57 22.72
N GLU A 100 -39.27 -7.05 22.30
CA GLU A 100 -38.65 -8.25 22.87
C GLU A 100 -37.93 -8.00 24.20
N LEU A 101 -37.55 -6.74 24.46
CA LEU A 101 -36.74 -6.33 25.62
C LEU A 101 -37.53 -5.51 26.65
N SER A 102 -38.71 -5.01 26.30
CA SER A 102 -39.54 -4.14 27.14
C SER A 102 -40.14 -4.88 28.34
N ASN A 103 -40.21 -6.21 28.30
CA ASN A 103 -40.71 -7.04 29.39
C ASN A 103 -39.59 -7.57 30.32
N GLY A 104 -38.39 -6.98 30.23
CA GLY A 104 -37.22 -7.38 30.99
C GLY A 104 -36.17 -8.12 30.16
N VAL A 105 -34.92 -8.03 30.58
CA VAL A 105 -33.75 -8.62 29.90
C VAL A 105 -33.08 -9.64 30.80
N THR A 106 -32.57 -10.71 30.19
CA THR A 106 -31.75 -11.71 30.87
C THR A 106 -30.35 -11.66 30.30
N PHE A 107 -29.38 -11.42 31.16
CA PHE A 107 -27.96 -11.46 30.86
C PHE A 107 -27.37 -12.80 31.28
N TYR A 108 -26.57 -13.39 30.39
CA TYR A 108 -25.88 -14.65 30.57
C TYR A 108 -24.38 -14.39 30.68
N ALA A 109 -23.74 -14.99 31.67
CA ALA A 109 -22.29 -14.94 31.78
C ALA A 109 -21.66 -15.80 30.68
N LYS A 110 -20.77 -15.21 29.87
CA LYS A 110 -20.00 -15.96 28.87
C LYS A 110 -18.58 -16.19 29.39
N PHE A 111 -18.09 -17.40 29.16
CA PHE A 111 -16.76 -17.84 29.58
C PHE A 111 -15.98 -18.38 28.41
N GLY A 112 -14.69 -18.09 28.37
CA GLY A 112 -13.78 -18.54 27.33
C GLY A 112 -12.37 -18.72 27.85
N LYS A 113 -11.40 -18.67 26.94
CA LYS A 113 -9.99 -18.77 27.26
C LYS A 113 -9.21 -17.79 26.38
N ASN A 114 -8.84 -16.66 26.96
CA ASN A 114 -7.88 -15.76 26.36
C ASN A 114 -6.54 -16.48 26.24
N ILE A 115 -5.95 -16.46 25.05
CA ILE A 115 -4.58 -16.89 24.86
C ILE A 115 -3.69 -15.85 25.53
N PRO A 116 -2.73 -16.24 26.38
CA PRO A 116 -1.82 -15.29 27.02
C PRO A 116 -0.90 -14.65 25.97
N GLY A 117 -0.47 -13.42 26.23
CA GLY A 117 0.57 -12.78 25.44
C GLY A 117 1.88 -13.55 25.52
N ASN A 118 2.63 -13.58 24.41
CA ASN A 118 3.97 -14.14 24.42
C ASN A 118 4.93 -13.21 25.18
N GLN A 119 6.07 -13.75 25.61
CA GLN A 119 7.16 -12.95 26.17
C GLN A 119 7.66 -11.93 25.15
N LEU A 120 7.99 -10.72 25.61
CA LEU A 120 8.51 -9.66 24.74
C LEU A 120 9.81 -10.07 24.05
N GLN A 121 10.70 -10.78 24.75
CA GLN A 121 11.93 -11.30 24.17
C GLN A 121 11.67 -12.61 23.43
N LYS A 122 12.17 -12.69 22.19
CA LYS A 122 12.03 -13.86 21.33
C LYS A 122 13.42 -14.43 21.01
N GLN A 123 13.66 -15.67 21.42
CA GLN A 123 14.96 -16.33 21.25
C GLN A 123 15.38 -16.37 19.77
N GLY A 124 16.61 -15.93 19.47
CA GLY A 124 17.14 -15.89 18.10
C GLY A 124 16.65 -14.70 17.27
N TYR A 125 15.96 -13.75 17.89
CA TYR A 125 15.47 -12.54 17.25
C TYR A 125 15.84 -11.29 18.07
N ARG A 126 15.89 -10.14 17.39
CA ARG A 126 15.94 -8.81 17.99
C ARG A 126 14.61 -8.11 17.78
N LEU A 127 14.05 -7.52 18.83
CA LEU A 127 12.89 -6.65 18.76
C LEU A 127 13.26 -5.33 18.07
N ILE A 128 12.52 -4.94 17.03
CA ILE A 128 12.79 -3.71 16.26
C ILE A 128 11.61 -2.74 16.26
N PHE A 129 10.43 -3.17 16.67
CA PHE A 129 9.27 -2.29 16.83
C PHE A 129 8.34 -2.97 17.83
N HIS A 130 7.85 -2.22 18.80
CA HIS A 130 6.79 -2.71 19.68
C HIS A 130 5.98 -1.56 20.23
N ASP A 131 4.69 -1.82 20.40
CA ASP A 131 3.81 -1.00 21.22
C ASP A 131 2.95 -1.93 22.08
N GLU A 132 3.00 -1.69 23.38
CA GLU A 132 2.26 -2.42 24.42
C GLU A 132 1.06 -1.60 24.93
N PHE A 133 0.82 -0.42 24.35
CA PHE A 133 -0.33 0.45 24.62
C PHE A 133 -0.55 0.78 26.11
N ASN A 134 0.54 0.82 26.90
CA ASN A 134 0.51 1.11 28.33
C ASN A 134 0.29 2.59 28.65
N GLU A 135 0.53 3.47 27.67
CA GLU A 135 0.28 4.90 27.78
C GLU A 135 -1.20 5.24 27.54
N ASN A 136 -1.69 6.35 28.06
CA ASN A 136 -3.10 6.75 27.90
C ASN A 136 -3.43 7.38 26.53
N ASN A 137 -2.46 7.43 25.61
CA ASN A 137 -2.63 8.01 24.27
C ASN A 137 -1.84 7.19 23.25
N LEU A 138 -2.25 7.25 21.99
CA LEU A 138 -1.51 6.65 20.89
C LEU A 138 -0.15 7.34 20.74
N ASP A 139 0.93 6.57 20.78
CA ASP A 139 2.27 7.12 20.61
C ASP A 139 2.55 7.42 19.13
N THR A 140 2.65 8.71 18.82
CA THR A 140 2.91 9.21 17.45
C THR A 140 4.31 8.94 16.95
N LYS A 141 5.20 8.39 17.80
CA LYS A 141 6.48 7.82 17.38
C LYS A 141 6.31 6.51 16.62
N TYR A 142 5.27 5.74 16.94
CA TYR A 142 5.00 4.43 16.35
C TYR A 142 3.88 4.47 15.32
N TRP A 143 2.89 5.35 15.52
CA TRP A 143 1.66 5.33 14.72
C TRP A 143 1.32 6.68 14.10
N VAL A 144 0.79 6.61 12.89
CA VAL A 144 0.08 7.67 12.21
C VAL A 144 -1.42 7.41 12.38
N ASN A 145 -2.13 8.35 13.01
CA ASN A 145 -3.57 8.29 13.22
C ASN A 145 -4.38 8.62 11.95
N LYS A 146 -4.06 7.93 10.85
CA LYS A 146 -4.68 8.12 9.54
C LYS A 146 -4.86 6.79 8.83
N TYR A 147 -5.97 6.67 8.13
CA TYR A 147 -6.31 5.57 7.27
C TYR A 147 -6.48 6.08 5.83
N LEU A 148 -5.48 5.82 4.97
CA LEU A 148 -5.47 6.17 3.54
C LEU A 148 -6.02 7.58 3.23
N SER A 149 -5.63 8.57 4.04
CA SER A 149 -6.42 9.79 4.21
C SER A 149 -6.54 10.66 2.96
N SER A 150 -5.61 10.50 2.01
CA SER A 150 -5.55 11.34 0.81
C SER A 150 -6.75 11.20 -0.12
N TRP A 151 -7.52 10.12 -0.01
CA TRP A 151 -8.63 9.84 -0.91
C TRP A 151 -9.93 10.56 -0.55
N SER A 152 -10.11 11.00 0.69
CA SER A 152 -11.40 11.54 1.14
C SER A 152 -11.31 12.85 1.89
N THR A 153 -12.28 13.71 1.61
CA THR A 153 -12.55 14.94 2.37
C THR A 153 -13.04 14.68 3.81
N THR A 154 -13.46 13.44 4.11
CA THR A 154 -13.96 13.01 5.42
C THR A 154 -13.05 11.98 6.09
N SER A 155 -11.81 11.84 5.62
CA SER A 155 -10.85 10.83 6.12
C SER A 155 -10.63 10.85 7.63
N GLN A 156 -10.79 12.00 8.30
CA GLN A 156 -10.76 12.14 9.75
C GLN A 156 -11.80 11.28 10.50
N ASN A 157 -12.89 10.87 9.83
CA ASN A 157 -13.89 9.98 10.41
C ASN A 157 -13.31 8.58 10.70
N ALA A 158 -12.17 8.23 10.11
CA ALA A 158 -11.47 6.97 10.39
C ALA A 158 -10.59 6.98 11.66
N SER A 159 -10.44 8.12 12.31
CA SER A 159 -9.46 8.32 13.39
C SER A 159 -10.07 8.17 14.80
N ASN A 160 -10.90 7.15 15.03
CA ASN A 160 -11.62 6.96 16.30
C ASN A 160 -11.09 5.77 17.12
N TYR A 161 -10.31 6.05 18.16
CA TYR A 161 -9.73 5.02 19.03
C TYR A 161 -9.73 5.45 20.50
N LEU A 162 -9.50 4.47 21.37
CA LEU A 162 -9.22 4.67 22.79
C LEU A 162 -7.97 3.88 23.16
N VAL A 163 -7.03 4.49 23.88
CA VAL A 163 -5.91 3.77 24.50
C VAL A 163 -6.12 3.81 26.01
N ASN A 164 -6.28 2.65 26.63
CA ASN A 164 -6.45 2.54 28.07
C ASN A 164 -5.99 1.18 28.57
N ASN A 165 -5.53 1.13 29.83
CA ASN A 165 -5.26 -0.11 30.55
C ASN A 165 -4.39 -1.14 29.79
N GLY A 166 -3.38 -0.68 29.03
CA GLY A 166 -2.52 -1.58 28.25
C GLY A 166 -3.14 -2.07 26.94
N HIS A 167 -4.17 -1.39 26.42
CA HIS A 167 -4.87 -1.78 25.20
C HIS A 167 -5.15 -0.59 24.28
N LEU A 168 -5.01 -0.83 22.98
CA LEU A 168 -5.61 0.00 21.94
C LEU A 168 -6.95 -0.60 21.53
N GLN A 169 -8.00 0.22 21.56
CA GLN A 169 -9.31 -0.10 21.02
C GLN A 169 -9.60 0.79 19.82
N LEU A 170 -9.66 0.21 18.62
CA LEU A 170 -10.27 0.90 17.47
C LEU A 170 -11.78 0.83 17.64
N GLN A 171 -12.47 1.98 17.56
CA GLN A 171 -13.90 2.07 17.90
C GLN A 171 -14.74 2.59 16.74
N ILE A 172 -15.89 1.96 16.51
CA ILE A 172 -16.96 2.50 15.68
C ILE A 172 -18.17 2.72 16.59
N ASN A 173 -18.76 3.90 16.53
CA ASN A 173 -19.94 4.29 17.30
C ASN A 173 -21.19 4.24 16.40
N GLN A 174 -22.37 4.19 17.02
CA GLN A 174 -23.65 4.15 16.30
C GLN A 174 -23.78 5.28 15.27
N ASN A 175 -23.37 6.49 15.65
CA ASN A 175 -23.47 7.69 14.81
C ASN A 175 -22.19 7.99 14.01
N SER A 176 -21.20 7.08 14.01
CA SER A 176 -20.01 7.21 13.15
C SER A 176 -20.43 7.38 11.69
N GLN A 177 -19.71 8.23 10.99
CA GLN A 177 -19.95 8.56 9.59
C GLN A 177 -18.97 7.79 8.68
N PRO A 178 -19.31 7.54 7.41
CA PRO A 178 -18.41 6.88 6.48
C PRO A 178 -17.08 7.64 6.34
N TRP A 179 -15.99 6.90 6.14
CA TRP A 179 -14.66 7.50 6.06
C TRP A 179 -14.38 8.12 4.69
N CYS A 180 -14.82 7.44 3.62
CA CYS A 180 -14.66 7.85 2.22
C CYS A 180 -15.95 7.60 1.41
N PRO A 181 -16.99 8.43 1.59
CA PRO A 181 -18.21 8.34 0.79
C PRO A 181 -17.96 8.37 -0.73
N GLU A 182 -16.91 9.07 -1.16
CA GLU A 182 -16.59 9.30 -2.56
C GLU A 182 -16.19 8.01 -3.31
N PHE A 183 -15.53 7.07 -2.62
CA PHE A 183 -14.93 5.87 -3.25
C PHE A 183 -15.22 4.56 -2.51
N ASP A 184 -15.75 4.62 -1.28
CA ASP A 184 -16.08 3.45 -0.44
C ASP A 184 -17.49 3.55 0.20
N GLY A 185 -18.33 4.47 -0.31
CA GLY A 185 -19.76 4.52 0.01
C GLY A 185 -20.08 4.65 1.50
N GLN A 186 -20.86 3.71 2.03
CA GLN A 186 -21.30 3.71 3.44
C GLN A 186 -20.36 2.94 4.38
N THR A 187 -19.17 2.57 3.91
CA THR A 187 -18.17 1.90 4.76
C THR A 187 -17.68 2.87 5.83
N ILE A 188 -17.74 2.43 7.08
CA ILE A 188 -17.12 3.11 8.21
C ILE A 188 -15.87 2.33 8.57
N VAL A 189 -14.81 3.09 8.85
CA VAL A 189 -13.53 2.55 9.29
C VAL A 189 -13.18 3.24 10.60
N SER A 190 -12.55 2.50 11.50
CA SER A 190 -11.61 3.08 12.46
C SER A 190 -10.25 2.43 12.19
N GLY A 191 -9.21 3.22 11.96
CA GLY A 191 -7.92 2.65 11.58
C GLY A 191 -6.73 3.59 11.77
N ILE A 192 -5.59 2.95 12.03
CA ILE A 192 -4.28 3.60 12.17
C ILE A 192 -3.26 2.88 11.30
N SER A 193 -2.14 3.55 11.01
CA SER A 193 -1.08 2.99 10.16
C SER A 193 0.30 3.36 10.68
N THR A 194 1.35 2.74 10.16
CA THR A 194 2.73 3.19 10.40
C THR A 194 3.24 4.13 9.31
N GLY A 195 2.38 4.52 8.36
CA GLY A 195 2.73 5.47 7.31
C GLY A 195 1.53 5.96 6.50
N ASN A 196 1.61 7.21 6.05
CA ASN A 196 0.61 7.87 5.22
C ASN A 196 1.32 8.62 4.09
N ARG A 197 0.81 8.51 2.87
CA ARG A 197 1.26 9.30 1.72
C ARG A 197 0.11 9.56 0.77
N ASN A 198 0.26 10.56 -0.08
CA ASN A 198 -0.75 10.84 -1.08
C ASN A 198 -0.81 9.73 -2.12
N SER A 199 -2.03 9.43 -2.55
CA SER A 199 -2.36 8.41 -3.53
C SER A 199 -1.92 6.97 -3.19
N LEU A 200 -1.66 6.69 -1.91
CA LEU A 200 -1.33 5.35 -1.43
C LEU A 200 -2.49 4.39 -1.67
N HIS A 201 -2.23 3.24 -2.30
CA HIS A 201 -3.18 2.13 -2.43
C HIS A 201 -4.50 2.57 -3.09
N ASN A 202 -4.46 2.76 -4.40
CA ASN A 202 -5.64 3.10 -5.19
C ASN A 202 -6.44 1.82 -5.55
N TRP A 203 -7.22 1.29 -4.60
CA TRP A 203 -7.92 0.00 -4.72
C TRP A 203 -8.95 -0.06 -5.86
N THR A 204 -9.53 1.08 -6.27
CA THR A 204 -10.47 1.13 -7.41
C THR A 204 -9.74 1.31 -8.75
N GLY A 205 -8.46 1.69 -8.72
CA GLY A 205 -7.68 2.14 -9.87
C GLY A 205 -8.12 3.50 -10.44
N LYS A 206 -9.13 4.15 -9.85
CA LYS A 206 -9.77 5.37 -10.37
C LYS A 206 -9.95 6.47 -9.31
N ASN A 207 -9.48 6.25 -8.08
CA ASN A 207 -9.59 7.27 -7.03
C ASN A 207 -8.82 8.54 -7.44
N ILE A 208 -9.40 9.69 -7.09
CA ILE A 208 -8.79 11.01 -7.22
C ILE A 208 -8.43 11.47 -5.82
N VAL A 209 -7.23 12.04 -5.65
CA VAL A 209 -6.81 12.57 -4.35
C VAL A 209 -7.66 13.79 -4.01
N ARG A 210 -8.34 13.74 -2.85
CA ARG A 210 -9.22 14.80 -2.36
C ARG A 210 -8.66 15.55 -1.15
N ASN A 211 -7.69 14.96 -0.45
CA ASN A 211 -7.16 15.51 0.79
C ASN A 211 -5.63 15.29 0.87
N PRO A 212 -4.84 15.91 -0.04
CA PRO A 212 -3.41 15.73 -0.03
C PRO A 212 -2.79 16.27 1.27
N ASP A 213 -1.84 15.53 1.82
CA ASP A 213 -1.15 15.87 3.07
C ASP A 213 0.33 15.52 2.98
N LYS A 214 1.13 15.99 3.94
CA LYS A 214 2.53 15.59 4.09
C LYS A 214 2.63 14.06 4.22
N THR A 215 3.68 13.50 3.62
CA THR A 215 4.04 12.11 3.86
C THR A 215 4.52 11.94 5.31
N GLU A 216 3.96 10.95 6.01
CA GLU A 216 4.32 10.56 7.37
C GLU A 216 4.73 9.09 7.37
N LEU A 217 5.79 8.74 8.08
CA LEU A 217 6.29 7.36 8.15
C LEU A 217 6.97 7.16 9.50
N THR A 218 6.38 6.32 10.34
CA THR A 218 6.85 6.02 11.71
C THR A 218 7.56 4.68 11.79
N HIS A 219 7.15 3.71 10.96
CA HIS A 219 7.84 2.42 10.84
C HIS A 219 7.56 1.79 9.48
N ILE A 220 8.60 1.22 8.87
CA ILE A 220 8.53 0.47 7.63
C ILE A 220 9.54 -0.68 7.71
N ASN A 221 9.17 -1.86 7.24
CA ASN A 221 10.03 -3.01 7.43
C ASN A 221 9.89 -4.07 6.33
N GLN A 222 11.00 -4.71 5.99
CA GLN A 222 11.05 -5.89 5.14
C GLN A 222 11.59 -7.08 5.92
N TYR A 223 10.96 -8.25 5.83
CA TYR A 223 11.34 -9.48 6.54
C TYR A 223 11.22 -9.43 8.06
N GLY A 224 11.23 -10.61 8.67
CA GLY A 224 11.19 -10.78 10.11
C GLY A 224 9.86 -11.36 10.58
N TYR A 225 9.73 -11.47 11.90
CA TYR A 225 8.55 -12.01 12.55
C TYR A 225 7.72 -10.87 13.13
N TYR A 226 6.47 -10.80 12.73
CA TYR A 226 5.47 -9.86 13.19
C TYR A 226 4.50 -10.61 14.10
N GLU A 227 4.09 -9.98 15.19
CA GLU A 227 3.15 -10.54 16.14
C GLU A 227 2.17 -9.48 16.65
N MET A 228 0.89 -9.82 16.71
CA MET A 228 -0.11 -9.01 17.36
C MET A 228 -1.00 -9.89 18.22
N ARG A 229 -1.32 -9.43 19.43
CA ARG A 229 -2.36 -10.04 20.26
C ARG A 229 -3.61 -9.17 20.25
N MET A 230 -4.72 -9.71 19.78
CA MET A 230 -5.98 -8.97 19.67
C MET A 230 -7.20 -9.89 19.77
N LYS A 231 -8.37 -9.28 19.90
CA LYS A 231 -9.67 -9.89 19.58
C LYS A 231 -10.47 -8.95 18.68
N GLY A 232 -11.24 -9.53 17.77
CA GLY A 232 -12.03 -8.81 16.77
C GLY A 232 -13.39 -8.32 17.28
N GLN A 233 -14.25 -7.95 16.34
CA GLN A 233 -15.62 -7.50 16.57
C GLN A 233 -16.62 -8.52 16.01
N PRO A 234 -17.56 -9.07 16.82
CA PRO A 234 -18.61 -9.94 16.29
C PRO A 234 -19.65 -9.17 15.47
N GLY A 235 -20.43 -9.90 14.68
CA GLY A 235 -21.57 -9.37 13.93
C GLY A 235 -21.38 -9.33 12.42
N SER A 236 -22.49 -9.50 11.70
CA SER A 236 -22.48 -9.45 10.24
C SER A 236 -22.10 -8.07 9.71
N ALA A 237 -21.52 -8.04 8.51
CA ALA A 237 -21.00 -6.84 7.83
C ALA A 237 -19.81 -6.14 8.52
N ARG A 238 -19.18 -6.79 9.50
CA ARG A 238 -18.00 -6.27 10.21
C ARG A 238 -16.78 -7.15 9.98
N HIS A 239 -15.60 -6.54 10.02
CA HIS A 239 -14.34 -7.28 10.12
C HIS A 239 -13.25 -6.42 10.77
N SER A 240 -12.30 -7.11 11.39
CA SER A 240 -11.07 -6.56 11.93
C SER A 240 -9.91 -7.02 11.06
N ALA A 241 -8.99 -6.11 10.72
CA ALA A 241 -7.88 -6.40 9.82
C ALA A 241 -6.54 -5.96 10.39
N TRP A 242 -5.52 -6.76 10.11
CA TRP A 242 -4.12 -6.38 10.21
C TRP A 242 -3.41 -6.79 8.93
N TRP A 243 -2.86 -5.78 8.27
CA TRP A 243 -2.39 -5.93 6.91
C TRP A 243 -1.14 -5.09 6.68
N LEU A 244 -0.33 -5.55 5.74
CA LEU A 244 0.88 -4.89 5.29
C LEU A 244 0.65 -4.34 3.89
N LEU A 245 1.22 -3.17 3.63
CA LEU A 245 1.12 -2.52 2.34
C LEU A 245 2.47 -1.95 1.91
N GLY A 246 2.86 -2.19 0.66
CA GLY A 246 4.01 -1.53 0.06
C GLY A 246 3.82 -0.01 0.09
N PHE A 247 4.86 0.74 0.48
CA PHE A 247 4.71 2.19 0.66
C PHE A 247 4.66 2.97 -0.67
N GLU A 248 4.67 2.30 -1.82
CA GLU A 248 4.50 2.89 -3.15
C GLU A 248 5.48 4.03 -3.51
N ASP A 249 6.74 3.98 -3.04
CA ASP A 249 7.79 4.92 -3.49
C ASP A 249 7.92 4.94 -5.02
N THR A 250 7.65 3.80 -5.64
CA THR A 250 7.12 3.72 -7.01
C THR A 250 5.76 3.00 -7.00
N PRO A 251 4.86 3.25 -7.97
CA PRO A 251 3.51 2.69 -7.93
C PRO A 251 3.48 1.16 -8.02
N GLU A 252 4.52 0.54 -8.57
CA GLU A 252 4.68 -0.91 -8.66
C GLU A 252 5.03 -1.55 -7.30
N GLN A 253 5.45 -0.77 -6.30
CA GLN A 253 5.72 -1.24 -4.95
C GLN A 253 4.43 -1.26 -4.10
N SER A 254 3.44 -1.98 -4.60
CA SER A 254 2.04 -1.93 -4.13
C SER A 254 1.50 -3.27 -3.66
N ALA A 255 2.33 -4.29 -3.43
CA ALA A 255 1.85 -5.54 -2.86
C ALA A 255 1.14 -5.29 -1.51
N GLU A 256 0.14 -6.11 -1.24
CA GLU A 256 -0.63 -6.11 0.00
C GLU A 256 -0.71 -7.53 0.55
N ILE A 257 -0.53 -7.63 1.87
CA ILE A 257 -0.56 -8.87 2.62
C ILE A 257 -1.51 -8.68 3.80
N ASP A 258 -2.67 -9.32 3.71
CA ASP A 258 -3.62 -9.36 4.81
C ASP A 258 -3.22 -10.51 5.74
N ILE A 259 -2.56 -10.17 6.85
CA ILE A 259 -2.15 -11.15 7.87
C ILE A 259 -3.39 -11.80 8.47
N MET A 260 -4.44 -10.99 8.69
CA MET A 260 -5.77 -11.47 9.04
C MET A 260 -6.86 -10.47 8.64
N GLU A 261 -8.04 -11.00 8.28
CA GLU A 261 -9.30 -10.28 8.13
C GLU A 261 -10.43 -11.01 8.90
N VAL A 262 -10.37 -11.03 10.24
CA VAL A 262 -11.35 -11.72 11.07
C VAL A 262 -12.74 -11.12 10.85
N GLN A 263 -13.66 -11.91 10.31
CA GLN A 263 -15.03 -11.48 10.03
C GLN A 263 -15.91 -11.63 11.27
N GLY A 264 -16.72 -10.62 11.57
CA GLY A 264 -17.60 -10.67 12.74
C GLY A 264 -18.70 -11.73 12.65
N ARG A 265 -19.12 -12.10 11.43
CA ARG A 265 -20.07 -13.19 11.19
C ARG A 265 -19.49 -14.61 11.33
N ASP A 266 -18.17 -14.75 11.33
CA ASP A 266 -17.51 -16.06 11.38
C ASP A 266 -16.43 -16.05 12.46
N ASN A 267 -16.88 -16.27 13.68
CA ASN A 267 -16.08 -16.17 14.89
C ASN A 267 -15.04 -17.30 15.06
N HIS A 268 -15.01 -18.25 14.13
CA HIS A 268 -14.16 -19.44 14.19
C HIS A 268 -13.10 -19.47 13.08
N LYS A 269 -12.98 -18.41 12.27
CA LYS A 269 -12.04 -18.33 11.16
C LYS A 269 -11.14 -17.11 11.19
N VAL A 270 -9.91 -17.31 10.75
CA VAL A 270 -8.93 -16.25 10.47
C VAL A 270 -8.50 -16.38 9.01
N PRO A 271 -9.09 -15.60 8.10
CA PRO A 271 -8.69 -15.59 6.70
C PRO A 271 -7.49 -14.65 6.48
N PRO A 272 -6.41 -15.12 5.83
CA PRO A 272 -5.40 -14.26 5.23
C PRO A 272 -5.68 -14.05 3.74
N ASN A 273 -5.10 -13.01 3.15
CA ASN A 273 -5.25 -12.74 1.72
C ASN A 273 -4.04 -11.97 1.17
N LEU A 274 -3.89 -11.96 -0.16
CA LEU A 274 -2.74 -11.38 -0.86
C LEU A 274 -3.22 -10.67 -2.11
N HIS A 275 -2.78 -9.41 -2.30
CA HIS A 275 -3.16 -8.61 -3.44
C HIS A 275 -1.93 -8.04 -4.15
N SER A 276 -1.75 -8.43 -5.43
CA SER A 276 -0.62 -7.98 -6.25
C SER A 276 -0.72 -6.52 -6.68
N TRP A 277 -1.92 -5.97 -6.81
CA TRP A 277 -2.16 -4.62 -7.33
C TRP A 277 -1.35 -4.33 -8.61
N ARG A 278 -0.42 -3.38 -8.59
CA ARG A 278 0.47 -3.07 -9.73
C ARG A 278 1.75 -3.91 -9.73
N ASP A 279 2.08 -4.55 -8.62
CA ASP A 279 3.17 -5.52 -8.53
C ASP A 279 2.77 -6.87 -9.14
N LYS A 280 2.91 -7.00 -10.46
CA LYS A 280 2.54 -8.23 -11.16
C LYS A 280 3.47 -9.42 -10.87
N ILE A 281 4.58 -9.21 -10.16
CA ILE A 281 5.56 -10.26 -9.87
C ILE A 281 5.58 -10.70 -8.41
N ALA A 282 4.90 -9.99 -7.49
CA ALA A 282 4.82 -10.34 -6.08
C ALA A 282 4.22 -11.73 -5.80
N PHE A 283 3.08 -12.04 -6.44
CA PHE A 283 2.28 -13.26 -6.19
C PHE A 283 1.75 -13.99 -7.45
N PRO A 284 2.55 -14.24 -8.51
CA PRO A 284 2.06 -14.84 -9.74
C PRO A 284 1.62 -16.29 -9.48
N HIS A 285 0.44 -16.64 -10.01
CA HIS A 285 -0.25 -17.93 -9.78
C HIS A 285 -0.82 -18.13 -8.36
N PHE A 286 -1.09 -17.05 -7.62
CA PHE A 286 -1.86 -17.11 -6.39
C PHE A 286 -3.34 -17.46 -6.66
N THR A 287 -3.85 -18.52 -6.04
CA THR A 287 -5.26 -18.97 -6.17
C THR A 287 -6.02 -18.88 -4.83
N GLY A 288 -5.51 -18.11 -3.87
CA GLY A 288 -6.05 -18.02 -2.51
C GLY A 288 -5.20 -18.73 -1.45
N LEU A 289 -5.33 -18.29 -0.20
CA LEU A 289 -4.80 -18.98 0.99
C LEU A 289 -5.93 -19.64 1.76
N ARG A 290 -5.62 -20.76 2.41
CA ARG A 290 -6.55 -21.40 3.35
C ARG A 290 -6.64 -20.57 4.63
N SER A 291 -7.85 -20.29 5.09
CA SER A 291 -8.09 -19.70 6.41
C SER A 291 -7.78 -20.69 7.54
N TYR A 292 -7.27 -20.18 8.66
CA TYR A 292 -7.27 -20.95 9.91
C TYR A 292 -8.73 -21.14 10.36
N TYR A 293 -9.06 -22.34 10.86
CA TYR A 293 -10.39 -22.64 11.41
C TYR A 293 -10.26 -23.45 12.69
N ASP A 294 -10.96 -23.03 13.73
CA ASP A 294 -11.09 -23.79 14.98
C ASP A 294 -12.45 -23.50 15.63
N LYS A 295 -13.31 -24.52 15.66
CA LYS A 295 -14.67 -24.43 16.22
C LYS A 295 -14.70 -24.16 17.73
N ASN A 296 -13.59 -24.37 18.44
CA ASN A 296 -13.52 -24.21 19.89
C ASN A 296 -12.94 -22.85 20.31
N LYS A 297 -12.54 -22.00 19.35
CA LYS A 297 -11.97 -20.68 19.58
C LYS A 297 -12.92 -19.60 19.09
N SER A 298 -12.93 -18.46 19.77
CA SER A 298 -13.81 -17.33 19.47
C SER A 298 -12.98 -16.08 19.19
N PHE A 299 -12.61 -15.85 17.92
CA PHE A 299 -11.68 -14.79 17.52
C PHE A 299 -12.17 -13.36 17.78
N ASN A 300 -13.47 -13.17 17.99
CA ASN A 300 -14.09 -11.89 18.31
C ASN A 300 -14.41 -11.72 19.80
N ASP A 301 -14.38 -12.78 20.62
CA ASP A 301 -14.64 -12.67 22.07
C ASP A 301 -13.40 -12.96 22.94
N GLU A 302 -12.43 -13.73 22.43
CA GLU A 302 -11.22 -14.17 23.11
C GLU A 302 -9.99 -13.52 22.47
N TYR A 303 -9.01 -13.13 23.30
CA TYR A 303 -7.72 -12.70 22.78
C TYR A 303 -6.95 -13.88 22.18
N HIS A 304 -6.41 -13.66 20.98
CA HIS A 304 -5.55 -14.60 20.25
C HIS A 304 -4.25 -13.93 19.82
N VAL A 305 -3.22 -14.74 19.60
CA VAL A 305 -1.92 -14.27 19.08
C VAL A 305 -1.82 -14.60 17.60
N TYR A 306 -1.74 -13.57 16.77
CA TYR A 306 -1.57 -13.66 15.32
C TYR A 306 -0.10 -13.44 14.99
N GLY A 307 0.51 -14.38 14.27
CA GLY A 307 1.91 -14.33 13.89
C GLY A 307 2.10 -14.36 12.38
N PHE A 308 3.12 -13.65 11.90
CA PHE A 308 3.50 -13.60 10.50
C PHE A 308 5.02 -13.58 10.37
N ASP A 309 5.60 -14.58 9.69
CA ASP A 309 7.05 -14.70 9.48
C ASP A 309 7.40 -14.50 8.01
N TRP A 310 8.03 -13.37 7.70
CA TRP A 310 8.54 -13.08 6.36
C TRP A 310 10.03 -13.44 6.28
N GLN A 311 10.28 -14.60 5.69
CA GLN A 311 11.57 -15.25 5.64
C GLN A 311 12.31 -14.92 4.33
N LYS A 312 13.45 -14.24 4.46
CA LYS A 312 14.36 -13.96 3.34
C LYS A 312 15.05 -15.23 2.84
N GLY A 313 15.05 -15.47 1.53
CA GLY A 313 15.84 -16.52 0.89
C GLY A 313 15.37 -17.96 1.13
N THR A 314 14.18 -18.17 1.70
CA THR A 314 13.63 -19.50 1.99
C THR A 314 12.49 -19.91 1.05
N GLY A 315 12.27 -19.13 -0.01
CA GLY A 315 11.35 -19.46 -1.08
C GLY A 315 11.77 -20.73 -1.81
N THR A 316 10.79 -21.51 -2.26
CA THR A 316 11.03 -22.83 -2.89
C THR A 316 10.65 -22.85 -4.36
N ARG A 317 10.30 -21.69 -4.94
CA ARG A 317 9.88 -21.56 -6.34
C ARG A 317 10.82 -20.62 -7.07
N SER A 318 11.20 -20.98 -8.31
CA SER A 318 12.04 -20.13 -9.16
C SER A 318 11.38 -18.77 -9.39
N GLY A 319 12.14 -17.69 -9.20
CA GLY A 319 11.64 -16.31 -9.28
C GLY A 319 10.97 -15.79 -8.00
N TYR A 320 10.88 -16.61 -6.94
CA TYR A 320 10.27 -16.26 -5.65
C TYR A 320 11.26 -16.57 -4.53
N PRO A 321 12.22 -15.68 -4.28
CA PRO A 321 13.33 -15.94 -3.38
C PRO A 321 12.90 -16.11 -1.92
N ASP A 322 11.75 -15.55 -1.54
CA ASP A 322 11.33 -15.44 -0.14
C ASP A 322 10.10 -16.28 0.16
N ARG A 323 9.79 -16.44 1.45
CA ARG A 323 8.59 -17.14 1.91
C ARG A 323 7.92 -16.38 3.05
N ILE A 324 6.61 -16.25 3.00
CA ILE A 324 5.80 -15.76 4.11
C ILE A 324 5.05 -16.93 4.76
N VAL A 325 4.90 -16.90 6.08
CA VAL A 325 4.27 -17.96 6.88
C VAL A 325 3.34 -17.33 7.92
N PHE A 326 2.14 -17.87 8.07
CA PHE A 326 1.09 -17.34 8.93
C PHE A 326 0.81 -18.28 10.10
N TYR A 327 0.58 -17.70 11.28
CA TYR A 327 0.39 -18.39 12.54
C TYR A 327 -0.83 -17.86 13.31
N VAL A 328 -1.56 -18.77 13.97
CA VAL A 328 -2.55 -18.43 14.99
C VAL A 328 -2.23 -19.23 16.26
N ASP A 329 -2.03 -18.54 17.37
CA ASP A 329 -1.63 -19.09 18.67
C ASP A 329 -0.41 -20.01 18.57
N GLY A 330 0.57 -19.60 17.76
CA GLY A 330 1.80 -20.36 17.49
C GLY A 330 1.68 -21.48 16.47
N ASN A 331 0.48 -21.77 15.93
CA ASN A 331 0.27 -22.84 14.95
C ASN A 331 0.40 -22.30 13.52
N GLU A 332 1.37 -22.80 12.76
CA GLU A 332 1.48 -22.54 11.31
C GLU A 332 0.24 -23.10 10.60
N TYR A 333 -0.39 -22.29 9.74
CA TYR A 333 -1.57 -22.73 8.97
C TYR A 333 -1.51 -22.41 7.47
N ALA A 334 -0.67 -21.46 7.06
CA ALA A 334 -0.47 -21.10 5.68
C ALA A 334 0.97 -20.64 5.43
N LYS A 335 1.47 -20.89 4.21
CA LYS A 335 2.75 -20.36 3.72
C LYS A 335 2.77 -20.26 2.20
N VAL A 336 3.50 -19.29 1.68
CA VAL A 336 3.65 -19.09 0.23
C VAL A 336 5.00 -18.45 -0.10
N SER A 337 5.58 -18.84 -1.24
CA SER A 337 6.78 -18.17 -1.77
C SER A 337 6.40 -16.88 -2.49
N VAL A 338 7.15 -15.82 -2.26
CA VAL A 338 6.85 -14.45 -2.74
C VAL A 338 8.08 -13.82 -3.38
N ASN A 339 7.86 -12.77 -4.16
CA ASN A 339 8.92 -11.91 -4.70
C ASN A 339 8.61 -10.45 -4.40
N ILE A 340 8.86 -10.04 -3.15
CA ILE A 340 8.65 -8.67 -2.69
C ILE A 340 9.99 -8.14 -2.20
N ASP A 341 10.60 -7.24 -2.98
CA ASP A 341 11.95 -6.73 -2.74
C ASP A 341 11.97 -5.34 -2.08
N TYR A 342 10.84 -4.89 -1.54
CA TYR A 342 10.68 -3.61 -0.83
C TYR A 342 10.02 -3.78 0.54
N PRO A 343 10.26 -2.87 1.49
CA PRO A 343 9.64 -2.90 2.80
C PRO A 343 8.18 -2.42 2.74
N MET A 344 7.41 -2.77 3.77
CA MET A 344 5.98 -2.50 3.86
C MET A 344 5.66 -1.78 5.18
N ILE A 345 4.62 -0.94 5.15
CA ILE A 345 4.00 -0.37 6.34
C ILE A 345 2.93 -1.30 6.90
N GLN A 346 2.49 -1.07 8.13
CA GLN A 346 1.40 -1.80 8.76
C GLN A 346 0.15 -0.93 8.83
N LEU A 347 -1.02 -1.55 8.67
CA LEU A 347 -2.32 -0.94 8.90
C LEU A 347 -3.13 -1.84 9.84
N LEU A 348 -3.78 -1.20 10.82
CA LEU A 348 -4.72 -1.81 11.74
C LEU A 348 -6.07 -1.14 11.53
N SER A 349 -7.12 -1.93 11.29
CA SER A 349 -8.41 -1.35 10.95
C SER A 349 -9.59 -2.22 11.38
N LEU A 350 -10.60 -1.55 11.91
CA LEU A 350 -11.94 -2.08 12.17
C LEU A 350 -12.89 -1.49 11.12
N TYR A 351 -13.73 -2.33 10.53
CA TYR A 351 -14.66 -1.93 9.49
C TYR A 351 -16.10 -2.29 9.81
N GLU A 352 -16.99 -1.43 9.34
CA GLU A 352 -18.43 -1.65 9.33
C GLU A 352 -19.00 -1.32 7.94
N LYS A 353 -19.49 -2.33 7.22
CA LYS A 353 -20.07 -2.18 5.88
C LYS A 353 -21.59 -2.01 5.97
N ARG A 354 -22.07 -0.80 6.24
CA ARG A 354 -23.52 -0.54 6.47
C ARG A 354 -24.42 -0.86 5.28
N SER A 355 -23.89 -0.87 4.07
CA SER A 355 -24.60 -1.33 2.87
C SER A 355 -24.56 -2.85 2.66
N GLY A 356 -23.96 -3.61 3.59
CA GLY A 356 -23.61 -5.01 3.42
C GLY A 356 -22.40 -5.21 2.49
N GLY A 357 -22.02 -6.48 2.28
CA GLY A 357 -20.95 -6.83 1.36
C GLY A 357 -20.43 -8.25 1.58
N TRP A 358 -19.17 -8.49 1.23
CA TRP A 358 -18.53 -9.80 1.38
C TRP A 358 -18.42 -10.28 2.84
N THR A 359 -18.51 -9.36 3.80
CA THR A 359 -18.56 -9.64 5.24
C THR A 359 -19.97 -9.94 5.76
N GLY A 360 -20.98 -10.02 4.88
CA GLY A 360 -22.36 -10.35 5.20
C GLY A 360 -23.34 -9.18 5.04
N SER A 361 -24.62 -9.44 5.29
CA SER A 361 -25.68 -8.42 5.28
C SER A 361 -25.59 -7.53 6.52
N TRP A 362 -26.07 -6.30 6.41
CA TRP A 362 -26.12 -5.39 7.55
C TRP A 362 -27.00 -5.96 8.68
N GLN A 363 -26.45 -6.02 9.88
CA GLN A 363 -27.16 -6.33 11.12
C GLN A 363 -26.69 -5.35 12.19
N TRP A 364 -27.59 -4.91 13.07
CA TRP A 364 -27.23 -4.04 14.17
C TRP A 364 -26.48 -4.81 15.26
N GLU A 365 -25.47 -4.19 15.86
CA GLU A 365 -24.71 -4.68 17.02
C GLU A 365 -24.69 -3.60 18.10
N PRO A 366 -24.57 -3.95 19.39
CA PRO A 366 -24.35 -2.98 20.47
C PRO A 366 -23.08 -2.16 20.25
N TYR A 367 -23.16 -0.86 20.50
CA TYR A 367 -22.05 0.08 20.33
C TYR A 367 -21.38 0.47 21.67
N PRO A 368 -20.08 0.81 21.66
CA PRO A 368 -19.19 0.84 20.50
C PRO A 368 -18.83 -0.57 20.00
N ASN A 369 -18.65 -0.70 18.68
CA ASN A 369 -17.99 -1.86 18.10
C ASN A 369 -16.48 -1.66 18.22
N THR A 370 -15.75 -2.69 18.64
CA THR A 370 -14.32 -2.56 18.95
C THR A 370 -13.45 -3.67 18.37
N MET A 371 -12.25 -3.30 17.95
CA MET A 371 -11.12 -4.20 17.79
C MET A 371 -10.15 -3.88 18.93
N ASP A 372 -9.96 -4.84 19.83
CA ASP A 372 -9.14 -4.66 21.04
C ASP A 372 -7.77 -5.30 20.81
N ILE A 373 -6.71 -4.51 20.93
CA ILE A 373 -5.33 -4.90 20.65
C ILE A 373 -4.52 -4.71 21.93
N ASP A 374 -3.85 -5.77 22.35
CA ASP A 374 -2.99 -5.83 23.53
C ASP A 374 -1.56 -5.38 23.23
N TYR A 375 -0.98 -5.89 22.15
CA TYR A 375 0.33 -5.43 21.69
C TYR A 375 0.51 -5.67 20.20
N VAL A 376 1.43 -4.91 19.61
CA VAL A 376 2.01 -5.17 18.28
C VAL A 376 3.52 -5.20 18.40
N ARG A 377 4.16 -6.23 17.84
CA ARG A 377 5.61 -6.44 17.93
C ARG A 377 6.18 -6.90 16.59
N VAL A 378 7.36 -6.40 16.24
CA VAL A 378 8.11 -6.81 15.04
C VAL A 378 9.54 -7.12 15.43
N TYR A 379 10.04 -8.22 14.87
CA TYR A 379 11.32 -8.80 15.21
C TYR A 379 12.14 -9.13 13.96
N LYS A 380 13.46 -8.93 14.03
CA LYS A 380 14.40 -9.41 13.02
C LYS A 380 15.09 -10.66 13.51
N LYS A 381 15.18 -11.68 12.65
CA LYS A 381 15.95 -12.88 12.96
C LYS A 381 17.43 -12.53 12.99
N LEU A 382 18.11 -12.91 14.07
CA LEU A 382 19.55 -12.72 14.18
C LEU A 382 20.28 -13.62 13.17
N PRO A 383 21.39 -13.16 12.58
CA PRO A 383 22.27 -14.03 11.80
C PRO A 383 22.76 -15.22 12.63
N LYS A 384 23.12 -16.31 11.96
CA LYS A 384 23.64 -17.51 12.63
C LYS A 384 24.86 -17.15 13.48
N ASN A 385 24.90 -17.66 14.72
CA ASN A 385 25.95 -17.41 15.72
C ASN A 385 26.02 -15.96 16.25
N GLN A 386 25.05 -15.10 15.93
CA GLN A 386 24.89 -13.80 16.58
C GLN A 386 23.93 -13.92 17.77
N HIS A 387 24.11 -13.04 18.75
CA HIS A 387 23.24 -12.92 19.91
C HIS A 387 22.59 -11.53 19.94
N ASN A 388 21.47 -11.42 20.65
CA ASN A 388 20.81 -10.13 20.80
C ASN A 388 21.70 -9.22 21.65
N LEU A 389 22.19 -8.12 21.08
CA LEU A 389 22.99 -7.13 21.78
C LEU A 389 22.08 -6.21 22.61
N SER A 390 22.58 -5.72 23.75
CA SER A 390 21.86 -4.68 24.48
C SER A 390 21.88 -3.37 23.69
N SER A 391 20.94 -2.47 23.99
CA SER A 391 20.84 -1.16 23.32
C SER A 391 22.13 -0.32 23.43
N ASP A 392 22.95 -0.54 24.46
CA ASP A 392 24.22 0.18 24.65
C ASP A 392 25.40 -0.45 23.89
N GLN A 393 25.29 -1.73 23.54
CA GLN A 393 26.28 -2.43 22.70
C GLN A 393 26.00 -2.26 21.21
N LEU A 394 24.74 -2.00 20.88
CA LEU A 394 24.27 -1.86 19.52
C LEU A 394 24.67 -0.50 18.94
N HIS A 395 25.35 -0.52 17.79
CA HIS A 395 25.71 0.69 17.06
C HIS A 395 25.48 0.52 15.56
N ILE A 396 25.26 1.66 14.89
CA ILE A 396 25.10 1.73 13.45
C ILE A 396 26.46 1.49 12.80
N VAL A 397 26.53 0.49 11.92
CA VAL A 397 27.70 0.21 11.07
C VAL A 397 27.65 1.04 9.81
N SER A 398 26.48 1.16 9.18
CA SER A 398 26.32 1.95 7.96
C SER A 398 24.87 2.36 7.74
N ILE A 399 24.68 3.55 7.16
CA ILE A 399 23.41 4.02 6.62
C ILE A 399 23.52 4.04 5.10
N ILE A 400 22.64 3.31 4.42
CA ILE A 400 22.64 3.15 2.97
C ILE A 400 21.38 3.81 2.41
N ALA A 401 21.57 4.95 1.74
CA ALA A 401 20.53 5.59 0.94
C ALA A 401 20.58 5.08 -0.50
N GLU A 402 19.39 4.81 -1.07
CA GLU A 402 19.28 4.44 -2.48
C GLU A 402 19.41 5.67 -3.37
N ASN A 403 20.14 5.52 -4.48
CA ASN A 403 20.38 6.57 -5.47
C ASN A 403 19.43 6.36 -6.66
N PRO A 404 18.31 7.10 -6.77
CA PRO A 404 17.34 6.83 -7.81
C PRO A 404 17.87 7.22 -9.20
N ILE A 405 17.62 6.34 -10.17
CA ILE A 405 17.78 6.64 -11.59
C ILE A 405 16.41 7.04 -12.13
N VAL A 406 16.30 8.26 -12.66
CA VAL A 406 15.01 8.83 -13.10
C VAL A 406 14.95 8.99 -14.61
N GLY A 407 13.83 8.57 -15.20
CA GLY A 407 13.57 8.75 -16.62
C GLY A 407 13.13 10.17 -16.94
N ASN A 408 13.33 10.64 -18.18
CA ASN A 408 13.03 12.04 -18.53
C ASN A 408 11.58 12.45 -18.23
N LYS A 409 10.63 11.54 -18.43
CA LYS A 409 9.20 11.74 -18.14
C LYS A 409 8.90 11.90 -16.63
N ASP A 410 9.78 11.35 -15.79
CA ASP A 410 9.60 11.28 -14.34
C ASP A 410 10.35 12.41 -13.61
N ILE A 411 11.09 13.29 -14.31
CA ILE A 411 11.76 14.46 -13.73
C ILE A 411 10.76 15.60 -13.48
N ASN A 412 9.81 15.34 -12.60
CA ASN A 412 8.86 16.28 -12.03
C ASN A 412 8.39 15.76 -10.66
N THR A 413 8.02 16.67 -9.77
CA THR A 413 7.25 16.27 -8.58
C THR A 413 5.81 16.03 -8.98
N LYS A 414 5.16 15.08 -8.30
CA LYS A 414 3.73 14.80 -8.52
C LYS A 414 2.91 15.97 -7.98
N SER A 415 1.82 16.31 -8.66
CA SER A 415 0.91 17.37 -8.27
C SER A 415 -0.53 16.89 -8.29
N TYR A 416 -1.38 17.47 -7.45
CA TYR A 416 -2.79 17.07 -7.32
C TYR A 416 -3.71 18.26 -7.58
N ASP A 417 -4.76 17.99 -8.36
CA ASP A 417 -5.91 18.86 -8.60
C ASP A 417 -7.08 18.30 -7.78
N ILE A 418 -7.37 18.96 -6.66
CA ILE A 418 -8.33 18.49 -5.65
C ILE A 418 -9.75 18.72 -6.14
N ASN A 419 -9.97 19.83 -6.84
CA ASN A 419 -11.30 20.31 -7.26
C ASN A 419 -11.71 19.78 -8.63
N GLY A 420 -10.77 19.28 -9.44
CA GLY A 420 -10.99 18.85 -10.81
C GLY A 420 -11.18 20.00 -11.79
N ASP A 421 -10.72 21.21 -11.45
CA ASP A 421 -10.84 22.43 -12.27
C ASP A 421 -9.58 22.69 -13.13
N GLY A 422 -8.59 21.80 -13.05
CA GLY A 422 -7.31 21.89 -13.75
C GLY A 422 -6.23 22.64 -12.96
N ILE A 423 -6.55 23.18 -11.77
CA ILE A 423 -5.59 23.89 -10.91
C ILE A 423 -4.87 22.88 -10.01
N LYS A 424 -3.55 23.03 -9.88
CA LYS A 424 -2.73 22.16 -9.02
C LYS A 424 -2.62 22.76 -7.62
N ASP A 425 -3.35 22.19 -6.67
CA ASP A 425 -3.42 22.67 -5.29
C ASP A 425 -2.25 22.20 -4.42
N TYR A 426 -1.67 21.03 -4.73
CA TYR A 426 -0.60 20.43 -3.94
C TYR A 426 0.51 19.89 -4.83
N TYR A 427 1.76 20.06 -4.39
CA TYR A 427 2.95 19.49 -5.03
C TYR A 427 3.72 18.65 -4.04
N GLU A 428 4.06 17.43 -4.44
CA GLU A 428 4.97 16.58 -3.70
C GLU A 428 6.35 17.23 -3.59
N LYS A 429 7.03 16.94 -2.49
CA LYS A 429 8.39 17.48 -2.24
C LYS A 429 9.47 16.74 -3.00
N ASN A 430 9.20 15.50 -3.40
CA ASN A 430 10.18 14.59 -3.98
C ASN A 430 9.74 14.09 -5.36
N ILE A 431 10.71 13.69 -6.18
CA ILE A 431 10.48 13.03 -7.47
C ILE A 431 10.12 11.56 -7.23
N LEU A 432 9.28 11.00 -8.12
CA LEU A 432 8.92 9.59 -8.11
C LEU A 432 10.15 8.66 -8.04
N GLY A 433 10.07 7.61 -7.22
CA GLY A 433 11.18 6.67 -7.02
C GLY A 433 12.19 7.09 -5.94
N THR A 434 12.09 8.30 -5.40
CA THR A 434 12.79 8.67 -4.17
C THR A 434 12.31 7.78 -3.02
N LYS A 435 13.22 7.03 -2.39
CA LYS A 435 12.84 6.15 -1.27
C LYS A 435 12.53 6.96 -0.02
N SER A 436 11.44 6.58 0.65
CA SER A 436 11.02 7.20 1.92
C SER A 436 11.74 6.62 3.15
N TYR A 437 12.68 5.69 2.92
CA TYR A 437 13.47 5.03 3.93
C TYR A 437 14.92 4.84 3.47
N VAL A 438 15.82 4.56 4.42
CA VAL A 438 17.18 4.08 4.19
C VAL A 438 17.36 2.71 4.81
N ARG A 439 18.37 1.97 4.38
CA ARG A 439 18.79 0.71 5.04
C ARG A 439 19.86 1.02 6.08
N VAL A 440 19.70 0.50 7.28
CA VAL A 440 20.66 0.67 8.38
C VAL A 440 21.19 -0.69 8.80
N ASN A 441 22.50 -0.87 8.68
CA ASN A 441 23.19 -2.06 9.15
C ASN A 441 23.68 -1.86 10.57
N TRP A 442 23.46 -2.86 11.40
CA TRP A 442 23.78 -2.83 12.82
C TRP A 442 24.92 -3.79 13.15
N SER A 443 25.55 -3.55 14.30
CA SER A 443 26.72 -4.31 14.79
C SER A 443 26.47 -5.79 15.08
N ASP A 444 25.21 -6.22 15.21
CA ASP A 444 24.80 -7.62 15.31
C ASP A 444 24.49 -8.28 13.95
N GLY A 445 24.73 -7.56 12.85
CA GLY A 445 24.52 -8.02 11.49
C GLY A 445 23.06 -7.96 11.01
N ILE A 446 22.15 -7.35 11.76
CA ILE A 446 20.79 -7.07 11.30
C ILE A 446 20.76 -5.81 10.42
N GLU A 447 19.96 -5.86 9.36
CA GLU A 447 19.56 -4.70 8.56
C GLU A 447 18.10 -4.30 8.93
N THR A 448 17.89 -3.02 9.22
CA THR A 448 16.55 -2.40 9.37
C THR A 448 16.29 -1.38 8.27
N GLN A 449 15.02 -1.04 8.06
CA GLN A 449 14.61 0.07 7.21
C GLN A 449 14.16 1.21 8.12
N GLU A 450 14.79 2.38 7.99
CA GLU A 450 14.52 3.54 8.85
C GLU A 450 13.93 4.68 8.01
N PRO A 451 12.87 5.36 8.47
CA PRO A 451 12.31 6.52 7.78
C PRO A 451 13.33 7.63 7.56
N VAL A 452 13.29 8.27 6.38
CA VAL A 452 14.12 9.42 6.04
C VAL A 452 13.28 10.56 5.48
N THR A 453 13.56 11.78 5.95
CA THR A 453 12.98 13.01 5.39
C THR A 453 14.03 13.70 4.53
N TRP A 454 13.80 13.77 3.22
CA TRP A 454 14.67 14.45 2.27
C TRP A 454 14.38 15.95 2.19
N ASP A 455 15.42 16.75 1.95
CA ASP A 455 15.27 18.13 1.52
C ASP A 455 14.49 18.17 0.18
N PRO A 456 13.54 19.11 0.01
CA PRO A 456 12.65 19.14 -1.15
C PRO A 456 13.41 19.39 -2.45
N ILE A 457 12.92 18.80 -3.54
CA ILE A 457 13.39 19.07 -4.90
C ILE A 457 12.98 20.49 -5.32
N THR A 458 13.96 21.25 -5.80
CA THR A 458 13.77 22.62 -6.27
C THR A 458 13.61 22.69 -7.79
N GLU A 459 13.18 23.83 -8.32
CA GLU A 459 13.14 24.07 -9.78
C GLU A 459 14.54 24.01 -10.42
N ASP A 460 15.56 24.47 -9.72
CA ASP A 460 16.96 24.37 -10.16
C ASP A 460 17.43 22.90 -10.21
N ASP A 461 17.04 22.09 -9.21
CA ASP A 461 17.30 20.65 -9.22
C ASP A 461 16.66 19.99 -10.46
N ILE A 462 15.40 20.33 -10.77
CA ILE A 462 14.70 19.84 -11.97
C ILE A 462 15.43 20.27 -13.25
N SER A 463 15.85 21.54 -13.34
CA SER A 463 16.61 22.06 -14.49
C SER A 463 17.92 21.30 -14.69
N LYS A 464 18.67 21.06 -13.60
CA LYS A 464 19.91 20.26 -13.62
C LYS A 464 19.66 18.85 -14.12
N LEU A 465 18.67 18.15 -13.56
CA LEU A 465 18.33 16.78 -13.97
C LEU A 465 17.93 16.71 -15.45
N ARG A 466 17.11 17.66 -15.94
CA ARG A 466 16.73 17.74 -17.37
C ARG A 466 17.92 18.02 -18.29
N SER A 467 18.93 18.75 -17.79
CA SER A 467 20.20 18.95 -18.50
C SER A 467 21.15 17.74 -18.44
N GLY A 468 20.72 16.61 -17.85
CA GLY A 468 21.49 15.37 -17.72
C GLY A 468 22.52 15.38 -16.59
N LYS A 469 22.49 16.38 -15.71
CA LYS A 469 23.34 16.45 -14.50
C LYS A 469 22.70 15.70 -13.33
N THR A 470 23.51 15.24 -12.40
CA THR A 470 23.05 14.63 -11.14
C THR A 470 22.74 15.69 -10.09
N VAL A 471 21.82 15.37 -9.17
CA VAL A 471 21.49 16.22 -8.02
C VAL A 471 21.71 15.43 -6.74
N MET A 472 22.38 16.03 -5.76
CA MET A 472 22.51 15.46 -4.42
C MET A 472 21.52 16.12 -3.47
N LYS A 473 20.78 15.33 -2.70
CA LYS A 473 19.87 15.83 -1.66
C LYS A 473 20.25 15.28 -0.31
N ARG A 474 20.26 16.16 0.69
CA ARG A 474 20.44 15.81 2.09
C ARG A 474 19.16 15.20 2.65
N GLY A 475 19.29 14.23 3.54
CA GLY A 475 18.19 13.61 4.27
C GLY A 475 18.47 13.50 5.76
N ILE A 476 17.42 13.54 6.56
CA ILE A 476 17.44 13.25 8.00
C ILE A 476 16.80 11.90 8.24
N VAL A 477 17.59 10.95 8.74
CA VAL A 477 17.16 9.62 9.14
C VAL A 477 16.81 9.64 10.61
N ASN A 478 15.60 9.22 10.96
CA ASN A 478 15.20 9.05 12.36
C ASN A 478 15.23 7.56 12.69
N ILE A 479 16.07 7.17 13.64
CA ILE A 479 16.14 5.78 14.10
C ILE A 479 14.92 5.50 14.96
N VAL A 480 14.05 4.62 14.45
CA VAL A 480 12.82 4.16 15.10
C VAL A 480 12.91 2.70 15.52
N SER A 481 13.88 1.94 15.00
CA SER A 481 14.05 0.53 15.40
C SER A 481 14.64 0.32 16.80
N LEU A 482 15.04 1.42 17.47
CA LEU A 482 15.52 1.43 18.84
C LEU A 482 14.66 2.34 19.71
N GLN A 483 14.55 1.99 20.99
CA GLN A 483 13.90 2.84 21.99
C GLN A 483 14.61 4.18 22.20
N LYS A 484 15.94 4.25 21.96
CA LYS A 484 16.71 5.50 21.98
C LYS A 484 16.66 6.15 20.60
N HIS A 485 15.79 7.14 20.44
CA HIS A 485 15.76 7.94 19.21
C HIS A 485 17.09 8.65 18.98
N SER A 486 17.58 8.57 17.76
CA SER A 486 18.69 9.37 17.27
C SER A 486 18.42 9.78 15.84
N SER A 487 18.93 10.95 15.45
CA SER A 487 18.81 11.46 14.10
C SER A 487 20.19 11.51 13.44
N HIS A 488 20.25 11.06 12.18
CA HIS A 488 21.49 11.01 11.40
C HIS A 488 21.30 11.72 10.07
N VAL A 489 22.38 12.31 9.56
CA VAL A 489 22.38 12.93 8.24
C VAL A 489 22.83 11.90 7.20
N THR A 490 22.13 11.84 6.09
CA THR A 490 22.49 11.04 4.91
C THR A 490 22.34 11.87 3.64
N HIS A 491 22.76 11.32 2.50
CA HIS A 491 22.61 11.95 1.20
C HIS A 491 22.19 10.92 0.16
N MET A 492 21.31 11.30 -0.74
CA MET A 492 21.03 10.58 -1.97
C MET A 492 21.57 11.35 -3.17
N VAL A 493 21.88 10.63 -4.24
CA VAL A 493 22.23 11.17 -5.55
C VAL A 493 21.19 10.72 -6.57
N ILE A 494 20.42 11.67 -7.08
CA ILE A 494 19.45 11.47 -8.14
C ILE A 494 20.18 11.59 -9.48
N THR A 495 20.07 10.57 -10.32
CA THR A 495 20.74 10.51 -11.62
C THR A 495 19.75 10.34 -12.77
N PRO A 496 19.74 11.22 -13.79
CA PRO A 496 18.91 10.98 -14.96
C PRO A 496 19.45 9.78 -15.77
N GLU A 497 18.55 8.95 -16.30
CA GLU A 497 18.88 7.77 -17.12
C GLU A 497 19.76 8.11 -18.34
N PHE A 498 19.57 9.32 -18.87
CA PHE A 498 20.27 9.87 -20.03
C PHE A 498 21.53 10.68 -19.65
N SER A 499 22.00 10.58 -18.41
CA SER A 499 23.32 11.09 -18.05
C SER A 499 24.40 10.36 -18.84
N ALA A 500 25.48 11.08 -19.19
CA ALA A 500 26.58 10.55 -20.01
C ALA A 500 27.17 9.22 -19.49
N ASN A 501 27.14 9.04 -18.16
CA ASN A 501 27.64 7.86 -17.46
C ASN A 501 26.64 6.68 -17.45
N ASN A 502 25.32 6.92 -17.42
CA ASN A 502 24.31 5.85 -17.38
C ASN A 502 23.80 5.40 -18.75
N MET A 503 24.11 6.13 -19.83
CA MET A 503 23.82 5.64 -21.18
C MET A 503 24.59 4.34 -21.47
N LYS A 504 23.83 3.25 -21.64
CA LYS A 504 24.29 1.96 -22.17
C LYS A 504 25.00 2.15 -23.52
N ARG A 505 25.91 1.22 -23.87
CA ARG A 505 26.64 1.25 -25.15
C ARG A 505 25.70 1.35 -26.35
N TYR A 506 24.54 0.73 -26.25
CA TYR A 506 23.44 0.88 -27.21
C TYR A 506 22.10 0.81 -26.47
N SER A 507 21.08 1.41 -27.06
CA SER A 507 19.70 1.38 -26.54
C SER A 507 18.70 1.66 -27.65
N SER A 508 17.44 1.36 -27.42
CA SER A 508 16.34 1.79 -28.29
C SER A 508 15.30 2.58 -27.51
N ASN A 509 14.66 3.55 -28.16
CA ASN A 509 13.47 4.22 -27.67
C ASN A 509 12.30 3.99 -28.62
N GLY A 510 11.08 3.82 -28.09
CA GLY A 510 9.87 3.58 -28.88
C GLY A 510 9.78 2.22 -29.59
N LEU A 511 10.81 1.37 -29.47
CA LEU A 511 10.83 -0.04 -29.88
C LEU A 511 10.61 -0.94 -28.66
N VAL A 512 9.72 -1.92 -28.79
CA VAL A 512 9.45 -2.94 -27.78
C VAL A 512 10.08 -4.26 -28.25
N PRO A 513 11.12 -4.78 -27.58
CA PRO A 513 11.71 -6.07 -27.93
C PRO A 513 10.68 -7.20 -27.87
N VAL A 514 10.57 -7.99 -28.94
CA VAL A 514 9.75 -9.23 -28.92
C VAL A 514 10.44 -10.32 -28.09
N GLU A 515 11.76 -10.23 -27.94
CA GLU A 515 12.60 -11.13 -27.16
C GLU A 515 13.63 -10.36 -26.30
N PRO A 516 14.08 -10.90 -25.14
CA PRO A 516 14.93 -10.19 -24.18
C PRO A 516 16.26 -9.64 -24.73
N HIS A 517 16.78 -10.21 -25.82
CA HIS A 517 18.08 -9.87 -26.40
C HIS A 517 17.98 -9.16 -27.76
N ALA A 518 16.80 -8.68 -28.16
CA ALA A 518 16.60 -8.12 -29.50
C ALA A 518 17.54 -6.94 -29.79
N ILE A 519 17.80 -6.07 -28.80
CA ILE A 519 18.71 -4.92 -28.97
C ILE A 519 20.17 -5.34 -29.01
N ASP A 520 20.55 -6.37 -28.26
CA ASP A 520 21.91 -6.92 -28.28
C ASP A 520 22.20 -7.54 -29.66
N ASN A 521 21.19 -8.18 -30.27
CA ASN A 521 21.29 -8.74 -31.61
C ASN A 521 21.56 -7.70 -32.69
N LEU A 522 21.31 -6.41 -32.46
CA LEU A 522 21.68 -5.37 -33.43
C LEU A 522 23.16 -4.98 -33.39
N PHE A 523 23.91 -5.44 -32.39
CA PHE A 523 25.28 -5.01 -32.11
C PHE A 523 26.18 -6.15 -31.60
N ASN A 524 25.88 -7.40 -31.98
CA ASN A 524 26.59 -8.59 -31.48
C ASN A 524 27.69 -9.08 -32.44
N GLY A 525 27.73 -8.56 -33.67
CA GLY A 525 28.67 -8.94 -34.72
C GLY A 525 28.28 -10.19 -35.52
N GLU A 526 27.11 -10.78 -35.26
CA GLU A 526 26.64 -12.03 -35.89
C GLU A 526 25.95 -11.78 -37.24
N ILE A 527 26.76 -11.56 -38.27
CA ILE A 527 26.26 -11.20 -39.62
C ILE A 527 25.85 -12.38 -40.50
N THR A 528 26.07 -13.63 -40.07
CA THR A 528 25.77 -14.84 -40.87
C THR A 528 24.62 -15.67 -40.33
N ASN A 529 24.28 -15.52 -39.05
CA ASN A 529 23.26 -16.34 -38.40
C ASN A 529 21.89 -15.66 -38.44
N ARG A 530 21.02 -16.07 -39.37
CA ARG A 530 19.68 -15.48 -39.53
C ARG A 530 18.80 -15.54 -38.28
N TYR A 531 19.08 -16.47 -37.36
CA TYR A 531 18.33 -16.62 -36.10
C TYR A 531 18.77 -15.63 -35.01
N LYS A 532 19.86 -14.88 -35.22
CA LYS A 532 20.31 -13.78 -34.36
C LYS A 532 19.83 -12.45 -34.95
N THR A 533 18.52 -12.25 -34.95
CA THR A 533 17.87 -11.05 -35.50
C THR A 533 17.10 -10.34 -34.41
N GLY A 534 17.34 -9.04 -34.22
CA GLY A 534 16.54 -8.21 -33.32
C GLY A 534 15.17 -7.95 -33.92
N VAL A 535 14.12 -8.47 -33.27
CA VAL A 535 12.72 -8.26 -33.64
C VAL A 535 12.05 -7.32 -32.63
N PHE A 536 11.38 -6.29 -33.14
CA PHE A 536 10.77 -5.25 -32.33
C PHE A 536 9.35 -4.92 -32.78
N ASP A 537 8.47 -4.81 -31.79
CA ASP A 537 7.18 -4.15 -31.91
C ASP A 537 7.32 -2.63 -31.84
N PHE A 538 6.46 -1.92 -32.55
CA PHE A 538 6.37 -0.46 -32.44
C PHE A 538 4.99 0.08 -32.80
N LYS A 539 4.65 1.25 -32.25
CA LYS A 539 3.40 1.95 -32.61
C LYS A 539 3.62 2.75 -33.89
N PRO A 540 2.78 2.60 -34.94
CA PRO A 540 2.91 3.41 -36.16
C PRO A 540 2.83 4.92 -35.92
N SER A 541 2.10 5.36 -34.89
CA SER A 541 2.05 6.76 -34.48
C SER A 541 3.38 7.28 -33.94
N HIS A 542 4.17 6.43 -33.26
CA HIS A 542 5.49 6.80 -32.76
C HIS A 542 6.48 7.00 -33.91
N LEU A 543 6.39 6.19 -34.97
CA LEU A 543 7.20 6.36 -36.18
C LEU A 543 6.93 7.71 -36.85
N LYS A 544 5.65 8.04 -37.06
CA LYS A 544 5.22 9.34 -37.65
C LYS A 544 5.64 10.55 -36.81
N GLN A 545 5.74 10.38 -35.49
CA GLN A 545 6.14 11.42 -34.55
C GLN A 545 7.66 11.42 -34.26
N GLU A 546 8.45 10.61 -34.97
CA GLU A 546 9.91 10.48 -34.77
C GLU A 546 10.31 10.11 -33.32
N LYS A 547 9.44 9.36 -32.62
CA LYS A 547 9.66 8.88 -31.25
C LYS A 547 10.40 7.55 -31.18
N ILE A 548 10.76 6.99 -32.34
CA ILE A 548 11.52 5.74 -32.45
C ILE A 548 12.98 6.07 -32.68
N SER A 549 13.89 5.46 -31.91
CA SER A 549 15.32 5.61 -32.15
C SER A 549 16.13 4.41 -31.71
N ILE A 550 17.29 4.23 -32.35
CA ILE A 550 18.35 3.31 -31.96
C ILE A 550 19.59 4.15 -31.68
N ASN A 551 20.12 4.07 -30.47
CA ASN A 551 21.23 4.87 -29.99
C ASN A 551 22.47 3.99 -29.83
N TYR A 552 23.63 4.55 -30.16
CA TYR A 552 24.93 3.93 -29.98
C TYR A 552 25.92 4.93 -29.37
N LYS A 553 26.72 4.46 -28.42
CA LYS A 553 27.73 5.20 -27.67
C LYS A 553 29.09 4.56 -27.90
N PHE A 554 30.01 5.33 -28.48
CA PHE A 554 31.42 4.98 -28.54
C PHE A 554 32.13 5.26 -27.21
N ASP A 555 33.20 4.52 -26.93
CA ASP A 555 34.02 4.76 -25.74
C ASP A 555 34.73 6.14 -25.80
N LYS A 556 35.09 6.59 -27.00
CA LYS A 556 35.69 7.90 -27.31
C LYS A 556 34.99 8.52 -28.53
N CYS A 557 35.09 9.83 -28.73
CA CYS A 557 34.53 10.46 -29.93
C CYS A 557 35.11 9.85 -31.21
N ARG A 558 34.25 9.45 -32.15
CA ARG A 558 34.63 8.89 -33.45
C ARG A 558 34.03 9.75 -34.57
N SER A 559 34.69 9.79 -35.72
CA SER A 559 34.07 10.22 -36.98
C SER A 559 33.74 8.95 -37.77
N ILE A 560 32.57 8.91 -38.38
CA ILE A 560 32.12 7.74 -39.15
C ILE A 560 32.06 8.08 -40.64
N SER A 561 32.42 7.12 -41.49
CA SER A 561 32.31 7.20 -42.95
C SER A 561 30.98 6.68 -43.47
N GLY A 562 30.28 5.87 -42.68
CA GLY A 562 29.00 5.28 -43.02
C GLY A 562 28.47 4.33 -41.96
N ILE A 563 27.34 3.71 -42.27
CA ILE A 563 26.68 2.70 -41.43
C ILE A 563 26.34 1.51 -42.32
N GLU A 564 26.70 0.32 -41.88
CA GLU A 564 26.23 -0.93 -42.47
C GLU A 564 25.00 -1.42 -41.71
N PHE A 565 24.02 -1.88 -42.47
CA PHE A 565 22.80 -2.49 -41.96
C PHE A 565 22.68 -3.90 -42.51
N TYR A 566 22.31 -4.83 -41.64
CA TYR A 566 22.04 -6.21 -41.99
C TYR A 566 20.62 -6.55 -41.59
N ALA A 567 19.87 -7.22 -42.45
CA ALA A 567 18.52 -7.66 -42.12
C ALA A 567 18.08 -8.87 -42.94
N ASN A 568 17.27 -9.73 -42.31
CA ASN A 568 16.38 -10.63 -43.04
C ASN A 568 15.17 -9.85 -43.55
N TYR A 569 14.61 -10.24 -44.70
CA TYR A 569 13.42 -9.61 -45.26
C TYR A 569 13.54 -8.07 -45.37
N GLY A 570 14.71 -7.57 -45.78
CA GLY A 570 15.06 -6.15 -45.66
C GLY A 570 13.97 -5.19 -46.15
N ASN A 571 13.40 -5.44 -47.33
CA ASN A 571 12.37 -4.57 -47.90
C ASN A 571 11.02 -4.59 -47.12
N ASP A 572 10.75 -5.71 -46.44
CA ASP A 572 9.48 -6.04 -45.82
C ASP A 572 9.47 -5.75 -44.32
N GLN A 573 10.61 -5.78 -43.64
CA GLN A 573 10.68 -5.73 -42.17
C GLN A 573 11.76 -4.79 -41.59
N ALA A 574 12.72 -4.32 -42.39
CA ALA A 574 13.81 -3.50 -41.88
C ALA A 574 13.51 -1.99 -41.98
N ILE A 575 14.39 -1.18 -41.37
CA ILE A 575 14.39 0.27 -41.59
C ILE A 575 14.60 0.54 -43.09
N LYS A 576 13.70 1.30 -43.70
CA LYS A 576 13.81 1.72 -45.11
C LYS A 576 14.37 3.13 -45.23
N LYS A 577 14.02 4.02 -44.29
CA LYS A 577 14.53 5.38 -44.24
C LYS A 577 14.80 5.81 -42.80
N PHE A 578 15.84 6.60 -42.61
CA PHE A 578 16.18 7.14 -41.30
C PHE A 578 16.81 8.53 -41.38
N LYS A 579 16.68 9.29 -40.29
CA LYS A 579 17.54 10.43 -39.99
C LYS A 579 18.66 9.99 -39.06
N LEU A 580 19.80 10.67 -39.13
CA LEU A 580 20.91 10.45 -38.22
C LEU A 580 21.10 11.68 -37.34
N SER A 581 21.22 11.47 -36.04
CA SER A 581 21.47 12.51 -35.05
C SER A 581 22.74 12.20 -34.28
N THR A 582 23.46 13.23 -33.85
CA THR A 582 24.74 13.12 -33.17
C THR A 582 24.79 13.93 -31.90
N SER A 583 25.59 13.48 -30.92
CA SER A 583 25.81 14.21 -29.69
C SER A 583 27.21 13.96 -29.11
N LYS A 584 27.75 14.97 -28.41
CA LYS A 584 29.01 14.84 -27.65
C LYS A 584 28.78 14.36 -26.22
N ASP A 585 27.61 14.65 -25.65
CA ASP A 585 27.26 14.37 -24.25
C ASP A 585 26.10 13.37 -24.11
N GLY A 586 25.43 13.06 -25.22
CA GLY A 586 24.26 12.18 -25.31
C GLY A 586 22.97 12.82 -24.81
N ILE A 587 22.99 14.14 -24.55
CA ILE A 587 21.86 14.95 -24.06
C ILE A 587 21.45 15.95 -25.14
N ASN A 588 22.42 16.70 -25.67
CA ASN A 588 22.21 17.68 -26.73
C ASN A 588 22.38 17.00 -28.07
N TRP A 589 21.26 16.72 -28.74
CA TRP A 589 21.20 15.99 -30.00
C TRP A 589 20.95 16.93 -31.16
N GLU A 590 21.73 16.77 -32.22
CA GLU A 590 21.58 17.53 -33.46
C GLU A 590 21.41 16.57 -34.62
N ASN A 591 20.32 16.75 -35.39
CA ASN A 591 20.13 16.01 -36.63
C ASN A 591 21.15 16.47 -37.67
N ILE A 592 21.63 15.51 -38.45
CA ILE A 592 22.46 15.79 -39.61
C ILE A 592 21.60 16.48 -40.67
N LYS A 593 22.09 17.60 -41.19
CA LYS A 593 21.37 18.45 -42.15
C LYS A 593 22.12 18.57 -43.47
N ASP A 594 21.34 18.73 -44.54
CA ASP A 594 21.80 19.24 -45.82
C ASP A 594 21.20 20.65 -46.00
N GLY A 595 22.05 21.67 -45.91
CA GLY A 595 21.63 23.06 -45.72
C GLY A 595 20.82 23.23 -44.43
N GLN A 596 19.58 23.69 -44.54
CA GLN A 596 18.68 23.88 -43.38
C GLN A 596 17.76 22.69 -43.09
N LYS A 597 17.70 21.68 -43.97
CA LYS A 597 16.77 20.55 -43.84
C LYS A 597 17.45 19.33 -43.23
N ASP A 598 16.74 18.60 -42.39
CA ASP A 598 17.18 17.30 -41.89
C ASP A 598 17.37 16.33 -43.06
N MET A 599 18.52 15.66 -43.07
CA MET A 599 18.86 14.70 -44.10
C MET A 599 18.16 13.35 -43.82
N ILE A 600 17.51 12.79 -44.84
CA ILE A 600 16.88 11.47 -44.79
C ILE A 600 17.71 10.51 -45.65
N PHE A 601 18.22 9.47 -45.02
CA PHE A 601 18.94 8.38 -45.68
C PHE A 601 17.96 7.28 -46.05
N THR A 602 18.12 6.69 -47.24
CA THR A 602 17.32 5.55 -47.72
C THR A 602 18.20 4.31 -47.78
N ILE A 603 17.70 3.19 -47.24
CA ILE A 603 18.37 1.89 -47.28
C ILE A 603 17.80 1.09 -48.46
N PRO A 604 18.59 0.81 -49.51
CA PRO A 604 18.09 0.23 -50.75
C PRO A 604 18.07 -1.31 -50.68
N TRP A 605 17.23 -1.86 -49.80
CA TRP A 605 17.01 -3.30 -49.71
C TRP A 605 16.52 -3.88 -51.04
N LYS A 606 17.01 -5.08 -51.39
CA LYS A 606 16.70 -5.76 -52.66
C LYS A 606 15.88 -7.02 -52.48
N THR A 607 15.85 -7.60 -51.27
CA THR A 607 15.13 -8.85 -51.01
C THR A 607 14.03 -8.72 -49.95
N SER A 608 12.92 -9.41 -50.21
CA SER A 608 11.83 -9.71 -49.26
C SER A 608 11.88 -11.18 -48.81
N GLN A 609 13.03 -11.84 -48.90
CA GLN A 609 13.21 -13.27 -48.58
C GLN A 609 14.01 -13.46 -47.28
N VAL A 610 14.01 -14.71 -46.77
CA VAL A 610 14.68 -15.13 -45.52
C VAL A 610 16.21 -15.24 -45.68
N HIS A 611 16.86 -14.15 -46.00
CA HIS A 611 18.30 -14.07 -46.24
C HIS A 611 18.85 -12.76 -45.68
N ILE A 612 19.96 -12.84 -44.93
CA ILE A 612 20.62 -11.64 -44.42
C ILE A 612 21.21 -10.87 -45.60
N GLU A 613 20.58 -9.75 -45.93
CA GLU A 613 21.11 -8.77 -46.88
C GLU A 613 21.97 -7.74 -46.14
N ARG A 614 23.07 -7.30 -46.75
CA ARG A 614 23.92 -6.21 -46.26
C ARG A 614 23.72 -4.96 -47.12
N GLN A 615 23.50 -3.82 -46.48
CA GLN A 615 23.46 -2.51 -47.13
C GLN A 615 24.40 -1.53 -46.45
N TYR A 616 25.20 -0.80 -47.24
CA TYR A 616 26.11 0.23 -46.73
C TYR A 616 25.61 1.63 -47.10
N ILE A 617 25.42 2.47 -46.09
CA ILE A 617 24.98 3.85 -46.25
C ILE A 617 26.16 4.79 -45.96
N LYS A 618 26.66 5.41 -47.01
CA LYS A 618 27.75 6.39 -46.92
C LYS A 618 27.25 7.68 -46.27
N ILE A 619 27.97 8.18 -45.28
CA ILE A 619 27.72 9.51 -44.71
C ILE A 619 28.74 10.49 -45.28
N PRO A 620 28.32 11.57 -45.96
CA PRO A 620 29.25 12.48 -46.60
C PRO A 620 30.22 13.14 -45.59
N ALA A 621 31.51 13.03 -45.87
CA ALA A 621 32.56 13.54 -44.98
C ALA A 621 32.48 15.06 -44.78
N ALA A 622 31.97 15.81 -45.76
CA ALA A 622 31.75 17.25 -45.69
C ALA A 622 30.70 17.65 -44.64
N ILE A 623 29.81 16.72 -44.29
CA ILE A 623 28.68 16.94 -43.38
C ILE A 623 29.08 16.58 -41.94
N LEU A 624 29.87 15.51 -41.74
CA LEU A 624 30.47 15.15 -40.45
C LEU A 624 31.92 15.66 -40.35
N LYS A 625 32.08 16.97 -40.15
CA LYS A 625 33.39 17.61 -39.88
C LYS A 625 33.96 17.29 -38.49
N ASN A 626 33.10 16.92 -37.55
CA ASN A 626 33.44 16.67 -36.15
C ASN A 626 33.36 15.17 -35.80
N SER A 627 34.02 14.79 -34.71
CA SER A 627 33.83 13.49 -34.06
C SER A 627 32.81 13.60 -32.93
N PHE A 628 32.00 12.56 -32.78
CA PHE A 628 30.94 12.48 -31.78
C PHE A 628 31.05 11.20 -30.98
N LYS A 629 30.61 11.25 -29.73
CA LYS A 629 30.60 10.08 -28.86
C LYS A 629 29.31 9.28 -29.00
N TYR A 630 28.22 9.95 -29.36
CA TYR A 630 26.89 9.36 -29.43
C TYR A 630 26.28 9.55 -30.83
N TYR A 631 25.66 8.49 -31.32
CA TYR A 631 24.96 8.43 -32.60
C TYR A 631 23.56 7.87 -32.39
N ARG A 632 22.59 8.44 -33.10
CA ARG A 632 21.18 8.05 -33.00
C ARG A 632 20.58 7.91 -34.39
N ILE A 633 20.15 6.70 -34.72
CA ILE A 633 19.36 6.39 -35.91
C ILE A 633 17.89 6.61 -35.55
N ILE A 634 17.21 7.47 -36.29
CA ILE A 634 15.79 7.79 -36.12
C ILE A 634 15.07 7.26 -37.36
N PRO A 635 14.44 6.07 -37.30
CA PRO A 635 13.66 5.56 -38.41
C PRO A 635 12.51 6.51 -38.74
N VAL A 636 12.29 6.74 -40.04
CA VAL A 636 11.15 7.51 -40.56
C VAL A 636 10.31 6.70 -41.54
N ASP A 637 10.81 5.53 -41.97
CA ASP A 637 10.09 4.52 -42.75
C ASP A 637 10.64 3.14 -42.40
N ILE A 638 9.74 2.18 -42.15
CA ILE A 638 10.06 0.81 -41.75
C ILE A 638 9.16 -0.13 -42.57
N GLY A 639 9.74 -1.20 -43.11
CA GLY A 639 8.95 -2.30 -43.67
C GLY A 639 8.17 -2.96 -42.55
N ASN A 640 6.85 -3.13 -42.71
CA ASN A 640 6.00 -3.66 -41.64
C ASN A 640 5.11 -4.82 -42.10
N THR A 641 5.62 -5.65 -43.01
CA THR A 641 4.98 -6.91 -43.36
C THR A 641 5.07 -7.83 -42.13
N TRP A 642 3.92 -8.16 -41.53
CA TRP A 642 3.77 -8.92 -40.26
C TRP A 642 3.89 -8.11 -38.95
N HIS A 643 3.68 -6.79 -38.98
CA HIS A 643 3.51 -5.95 -37.79
C HIS A 643 4.74 -5.80 -36.86
N HIS A 644 5.93 -6.21 -37.29
CA HIS A 644 7.18 -6.04 -36.55
C HIS A 644 8.29 -5.46 -37.43
N MET A 645 9.26 -4.81 -36.78
CA MET A 645 10.56 -4.47 -37.37
C MET A 645 11.56 -5.60 -37.09
N ALA A 646 12.36 -6.02 -38.07
CA ALA A 646 13.41 -7.01 -37.91
C ALA A 646 14.73 -6.54 -38.55
N MET A 647 15.82 -6.56 -37.77
CA MET A 647 17.18 -6.28 -38.26
C MET A 647 18.21 -7.18 -37.57
N SER A 648 19.23 -7.59 -38.31
CA SER A 648 20.20 -8.59 -37.86
C SER A 648 21.49 -8.00 -37.31
N GLU A 649 21.93 -6.82 -37.77
CA GLU A 649 23.15 -6.16 -37.26
C GLU A 649 23.21 -4.70 -37.76
N ILE A 650 23.85 -3.82 -36.99
CA ILE A 650 24.15 -2.43 -37.35
C ILE A 650 25.61 -2.11 -37.01
N HIS A 651 26.44 -1.88 -38.03
CA HIS A 651 27.83 -1.48 -37.83
C HIS A 651 28.06 -0.02 -38.21
N PHE A 652 28.56 0.77 -37.26
CA PHE A 652 29.08 2.10 -37.54
C PHE A 652 30.52 2.00 -38.05
N VAL A 653 30.75 2.40 -39.30
CA VAL A 653 32.08 2.34 -39.93
C VAL A 653 32.83 3.62 -39.61
N SER A 654 33.88 3.54 -38.78
CA SER A 654 34.74 4.67 -38.47
C SER A 654 35.64 5.04 -39.66
N LYS A 655 35.93 6.33 -39.81
CA LYS A 655 36.98 6.82 -40.71
C LYS A 655 38.37 6.42 -40.26
#